data_AF-A0A1I1KCW9-F1
#
_entry.id   AF-A0A1I1KCW9-F1
#
_cell.length_a   1.000
_cell.length_b   1.000
_cell.length_c   1.000
_cell.angle_alpha   90.00
_cell.angle_beta   90.00
_cell.angle_gamma   90.00
#
_symmetry.space_group_name_H-M   'P 1'
#
loop_
_entity.id
_entity.type
_entity.pdbx_description
1 polymer ?
#
loop_
_entity_poly.entity_id
_entity_poly.type
_entity_poly.pdbx_seq_one_letter_code
_entity_poly.pdbx_strand_id
1 'polypeptide(L)'
;MKNNKLLVVIVLLGFLSFGMKYNNIIKENVVAPIVESLAKAEKTFIDKKDNTKSKKAKVKENSSTSAVAATVTVNNVVAVNGGGNAQPGSQLDYTITITNTGTDDALGMTFQDILDSNLTLVANSFKATPVANNNSYSCIGNVGITVDATGGVLANDVSPDGTALTATILTAPTNGTANLASNGSFTYNPTAGYSGSDSFTYTVTTGSGKTSTATVNITISTPIIFVNSAAASAGNGTLATPYKQLSSITGSSANPIFIYSGTNSGLLTLNDNQKVIGQGATTSLTSILNLTLPTYSNTLPSTGGANPVISGISLKSNNDIQAVAMTGTLSGSNVSALKIKNASINTTNLQAVNITGTGTIDCIFTSISANGNSTKGISVNSPGSFQITGSGTTAGSGGTIQNIQQRGAEFISCTNVTLKNMNFINSSNSAVNTSVPNPQNNNTDSYAALHFKTISGGVTLDNIAVSGTTNSMGINLNDVTNFVLSNSTITGCGSANGGNVNVGGIFALELKGTCSITNTNVNDSWGRGFFAYNGISQNPNLSLTVTGSQFKNSFNRSNGDSNFIFQARGTSKNTLVFKKNDFSNPKTTGLTLNFDGSSENNIQIGGNTPSTDANIINAATTSPGSNGLSLQANGSATVNYNIINNILKASYNGVYSCSVGHQGSGTMKGRINNNSIDASGLGTTCNGIYVAVSGNAKHITEISNNIINNASNYGIFSDANDNNISGSARIDATIKNNIINVVNNAYANLGIVATADNSLSTMINAANIGGNTTNTATGIVATFDVMSQSANSQVILQGTGTFVPGAANTDNSARLKTFWDLNNNSIGAALHEFPYTGKIVSGTVTVPDNGTASKMAPQNDIQEETKPAAESTVNNPAITDNSVTAKSTAVTATATTLSAGPFTLAAGKSTVITFSATINAAGTLPQNTCAVTNQATVSGSNFATVNSNITTTSIKPGSATATTDTQNIPCLGSTAVTLNATCPLGTTATWYTAMSGGTSFATGASVTATPTANNTTYCVACETAYCASDRILVKTVTGTPSTTSPPVTISACDSYTWSANGTTYTSSGTYTTVIGCDTKTLNLTITPSTTSAPETIVACDSYTWSANGTTYTSSGTYTTVVGCDTKKLNLTITPSTSSPTETQTACDSYTWPVNGVKYTTSGNYT
;
A
#
# COMPACT_ATOMS: atom_id res chain seq x y z
N MET A 1 -16.26 37.78 17.80
CA MET A 1 -16.78 36.52 17.19
C MET A 1 -16.31 35.18 17.79
N LYS A 2 -15.22 35.04 18.60
CA LYS A 2 -14.84 33.71 19.16
C LYS A 2 -15.41 33.38 20.56
N ASN A 3 -15.77 34.36 21.40
CA ASN A 3 -16.13 34.07 22.81
C ASN A 3 -17.64 33.95 23.12
N ASN A 4 -18.54 34.28 22.19
CA ASN A 4 -20.01 34.26 22.47
C ASN A 4 -20.76 33.07 21.85
N LYS A 5 -20.09 32.16 21.13
CA LYS A 5 -20.75 30.98 20.53
C LYS A 5 -21.15 29.93 21.57
N LEU A 6 -20.40 29.80 22.67
CA LEU A 6 -20.66 28.81 23.71
C LEU A 6 -21.96 29.10 24.47
N LEU A 7 -22.24 30.38 24.76
CA LEU A 7 -23.43 30.80 25.50
C LEU A 7 -24.72 30.60 24.68
N VAL A 8 -24.67 30.89 23.37
CA VAL A 8 -25.80 30.68 22.44
C VAL A 8 -26.08 29.18 22.25
N VAL A 9 -25.02 28.36 22.19
CA VAL A 9 -25.12 26.89 22.09
C VAL A 9 -25.66 26.27 23.39
N ILE A 10 -25.28 26.78 24.57
CA ILE A 10 -25.81 26.34 25.86
C ILE A 10 -27.31 26.66 25.98
N VAL A 11 -27.74 27.85 25.54
CA VAL A 11 -29.17 28.22 25.53
C VAL A 11 -29.96 27.35 24.56
N LEU A 12 -29.43 27.05 23.36
CA LEU A 12 -30.07 26.16 22.38
C LEU A 12 -30.13 24.68 22.84
N LEU A 13 -29.08 24.18 23.50
CA LEU A 13 -29.05 22.83 24.09
C LEU A 13 -30.03 22.70 25.27
N GLY A 14 -30.26 23.77 26.02
CA GLY A 14 -31.25 23.83 27.09
C GLY A 14 -32.71 23.72 26.60
N PHE A 15 -33.03 24.16 25.38
CA PHE A 15 -34.38 23.98 24.83
C PHE A 15 -34.63 22.54 24.31
N LEU A 16 -33.57 21.84 23.88
CA LEU A 16 -33.64 20.45 23.41
C LEU A 16 -33.79 19.44 24.56
N SER A 17 -33.30 19.74 25.77
CA SER A 17 -33.44 18.87 26.94
C SER A 17 -34.83 18.91 27.59
N PHE A 18 -35.67 19.90 27.27
CA PHE A 18 -37.06 20.02 27.76
C PHE A 18 -38.13 19.64 26.72
N GLY A 19 -37.75 19.06 25.57
CA GLY A 19 -38.70 18.52 24.58
C GLY A 19 -39.54 19.56 23.83
N MET A 20 -39.23 20.86 23.94
CA MET A 20 -39.95 21.92 23.24
C MET A 20 -39.44 22.07 21.80
N LYS A 21 -40.33 21.96 20.80
CA LYS A 21 -39.98 22.17 19.38
C LYS A 21 -39.71 23.65 19.13
N TYR A 22 -38.53 23.94 18.57
CA TYR A 22 -38.10 25.28 18.15
C TYR A 22 -39.04 25.83 17.07
N ASN A 23 -39.98 26.71 17.45
CA ASN A 23 -40.98 27.30 16.54
C ASN A 23 -40.78 28.82 16.42
N ASN A 24 -41.52 29.46 15.51
CA ASN A 24 -41.38 30.89 15.23
C ASN A 24 -41.66 31.79 16.45
N ILE A 25 -42.47 31.34 17.41
CA ILE A 25 -42.79 32.10 18.64
C ILE A 25 -41.57 32.18 19.56
N ILE A 26 -40.81 31.08 19.70
CA ILE A 26 -39.56 31.05 20.50
C ILE A 26 -38.44 31.84 19.81
N LYS A 27 -38.39 31.76 18.47
CA LYS A 27 -37.43 32.52 17.66
C LYS A 27 -37.61 34.03 17.80
N GLU A 28 -38.84 34.53 17.73
CA GLU A 28 -39.13 35.97 17.74
C GLU A 28 -39.20 36.57 19.16
N ASN A 29 -39.68 35.84 20.17
CA ASN A 29 -39.89 36.42 21.50
C ASN A 29 -38.75 36.14 22.51
N VAL A 30 -37.86 35.18 22.23
CA VAL A 30 -36.79 34.80 23.17
C VAL A 30 -35.41 34.90 22.52
N VAL A 31 -35.22 34.31 21.34
CA VAL A 31 -33.89 34.26 20.71
C VAL A 31 -33.53 35.56 20.01
N ALA A 32 -34.44 36.15 19.23
CA ALA A 32 -34.21 37.41 18.53
C ALA A 32 -33.88 38.58 19.49
N PRO A 33 -34.57 38.78 20.63
CA PRO A 33 -34.23 39.86 21.57
C PRO A 33 -32.88 39.67 22.28
N ILE A 34 -32.48 38.42 22.55
CA ILE A 34 -31.17 38.10 23.17
C ILE A 34 -30.03 38.32 22.17
N VAL A 35 -30.22 37.93 20.91
CA VAL A 35 -29.25 38.17 19.84
C VAL A 35 -29.17 39.65 19.50
N GLU A 36 -30.28 40.38 19.53
CA GLU A 36 -30.33 41.82 19.28
C GLU A 36 -29.75 42.63 20.46
N SER A 37 -29.92 42.15 21.70
CA SER A 37 -29.24 42.62 22.92
C SER A 37 -27.72 42.41 22.86
N LEU A 38 -27.28 41.23 22.42
CA LEU A 38 -25.85 40.90 22.24
C LEU A 38 -25.24 41.66 21.07
N ALA A 39 -25.99 41.89 19.98
CA ALA A 39 -25.56 42.70 18.84
C ALA A 39 -25.52 44.20 19.18
N LYS A 40 -26.44 44.72 20.02
CA LYS A 40 -26.35 46.07 20.59
C LYS A 40 -25.17 46.20 21.54
N ALA A 41 -24.88 45.19 22.36
CA ALA A 41 -23.71 45.19 23.23
C ALA A 41 -22.40 45.16 22.42
N GLU A 42 -22.35 44.40 21.32
CA GLU A 42 -21.19 44.33 20.42
C GLU A 42 -21.05 45.63 19.59
N LYS A 43 -22.15 46.27 19.15
CA LYS A 43 -22.13 47.58 18.49
C LYS A 43 -21.71 48.71 19.44
N THR A 44 -22.14 48.67 20.70
CA THR A 44 -21.68 49.63 21.74
C THR A 44 -20.20 49.41 22.09
N PHE A 45 -19.69 48.19 21.95
CA PHE A 45 -18.28 47.85 22.13
C PHE A 45 -17.42 48.24 20.91
N ILE A 46 -17.97 48.18 19.70
CA ILE A 46 -17.32 48.60 18.44
C ILE A 46 -17.30 50.13 18.30
N ASP A 47 -18.40 50.83 18.63
CA ASP A 47 -18.44 52.30 18.61
C ASP A 47 -17.51 52.93 19.67
N LYS A 48 -17.23 52.21 20.78
CA LYS A 48 -16.17 52.56 21.74
C LYS A 48 -14.74 52.31 21.19
N LYS A 49 -14.59 51.41 20.22
CA LYS A 49 -13.30 51.03 19.63
C LYS A 49 -12.92 51.88 18.42
N ASP A 50 -13.89 52.41 17.68
CA ASP A 50 -13.63 53.32 16.55
C ASP A 50 -13.37 54.76 17.01
N ASN A 51 -13.91 55.19 18.15
CA ASN A 51 -13.52 56.47 18.77
C ASN A 51 -12.12 56.47 19.41
N THR A 52 -11.42 55.33 19.46
CA THR A 52 -10.07 55.22 20.05
C THR A 52 -8.95 55.04 19.01
N LYS A 53 -9.24 55.05 17.70
CA LYS A 53 -8.24 54.84 16.63
C LYS A 53 -7.87 56.05 15.75
N SER A 54 -8.48 57.23 15.88
CA SER A 54 -8.17 58.38 15.00
C SER A 54 -7.15 59.40 15.53
N LYS A 55 -6.49 59.18 16.68
CA LYS A 55 -5.45 60.09 17.19
C LYS A 55 -4.22 59.38 17.74
N LYS A 56 -3.40 58.81 16.84
CA LYS A 56 -1.95 58.71 17.03
C LYS A 56 -1.26 59.27 15.78
N ALA A 57 -0.86 60.54 15.83
CA ALA A 57 0.39 61.10 15.32
C ALA A 57 0.34 62.64 15.20
N LYS A 58 0.74 63.33 16.27
CA LYS A 58 1.56 64.56 16.20
C LYS A 58 2.29 64.68 17.54
N VAL A 59 3.62 64.73 17.47
CA VAL A 59 4.52 64.80 18.62
C VAL A 59 4.52 66.22 19.18
N LYS A 60 4.17 66.40 20.47
CA LYS A 60 4.92 67.13 21.53
C LYS A 60 4.04 67.44 22.77
N GLU A 61 4.61 67.09 23.94
CA GLU A 61 4.47 67.68 25.29
C GLU A 61 3.12 67.73 26.06
N ASN A 62 3.17 67.15 27.28
CA ASN A 62 2.45 67.44 28.55
C ASN A 62 0.93 67.20 28.77
N SER A 63 0.63 66.67 29.99
CA SER A 63 -0.55 66.95 30.87
C SER A 63 -1.66 65.89 31.07
N SER A 64 -1.57 65.14 32.19
CA SER A 64 -2.54 64.85 33.30
C SER A 64 -4.04 64.43 33.13
N THR A 65 -4.57 63.79 34.21
CA THR A 65 -5.98 63.68 34.74
C THR A 65 -6.70 62.32 34.58
N SER A 66 -7.42 61.71 35.55
CA SER A 66 -7.72 62.00 36.98
C SER A 66 -8.19 60.71 37.68
N ALA A 67 -7.74 60.50 38.91
CA ALA A 67 -8.22 59.47 39.84
C ALA A 67 -9.58 59.85 40.44
N VAL A 68 -10.46 58.86 40.65
CA VAL A 68 -11.69 59.03 41.44
C VAL A 68 -11.28 59.19 42.91
N ALA A 69 -11.82 60.21 43.57
CA ALA A 69 -11.31 60.75 44.83
C ALA A 69 -11.35 59.72 45.97
N ALA A 70 -10.17 59.22 46.34
CA ALA A 70 -9.91 58.75 47.69
C ALA A 70 -10.07 59.94 48.64
N THR A 71 -10.85 59.77 49.71
CA THR A 71 -10.91 60.81 50.75
C THR A 71 -9.69 60.62 51.65
N VAL A 72 -8.62 61.38 51.39
CA VAL A 72 -7.42 61.39 52.22
C VAL A 72 -7.72 62.20 53.47
N THR A 73 -7.82 61.53 54.62
CA THR A 73 -7.88 62.21 55.92
C THR A 73 -6.52 62.11 56.58
N VAL A 74 -5.86 63.24 56.82
CA VAL A 74 -4.58 63.31 57.54
C VAL A 74 -4.89 63.61 59.01
N ASN A 75 -4.69 62.62 59.89
CA ASN A 75 -4.85 62.80 61.33
C ASN A 75 -3.47 62.71 62.03
N ASN A 76 -3.27 63.54 63.05
CA ASN A 76 -2.06 63.63 63.90
C ASN A 76 -0.74 63.89 63.16
N VAL A 77 -0.50 65.14 62.74
CA VAL A 77 0.85 65.61 62.41
C VAL A 77 1.52 66.07 63.70
N VAL A 78 2.40 65.24 64.28
CA VAL A 78 3.18 65.60 65.48
C VAL A 78 4.66 65.42 65.18
N ALA A 79 5.48 66.44 65.44
CA ALA A 79 6.93 66.33 65.36
C ALA A 79 7.43 65.36 66.45
N VAL A 80 8.17 64.33 66.06
CA VAL A 80 8.52 63.20 66.96
C VAL A 80 9.54 63.57 68.05
N ASN A 81 10.12 64.78 68.03
CA ASN A 81 11.03 65.24 69.09
C ASN A 81 10.67 66.64 69.63
N GLY A 82 9.70 66.68 70.55
CA GLY A 82 9.50 67.81 71.49
C GLY A 82 8.68 68.99 70.95
N GLY A 83 7.74 69.48 71.76
CA GLY A 83 6.82 70.56 71.41
C GLY A 83 7.52 71.88 71.04
N GLY A 84 7.28 72.34 69.82
CA GLY A 84 7.75 73.61 69.26
C GLY A 84 7.89 73.53 67.74
N ASN A 85 7.57 74.61 67.01
CA ASN A 85 7.51 74.67 65.55
C ASN A 85 8.64 73.90 64.84
N ALA A 86 8.27 73.04 63.87
CA ALA A 86 9.19 72.23 63.08
C ALA A 86 10.40 73.04 62.60
N GLN A 87 11.61 72.51 62.80
CA GLN A 87 12.88 73.08 62.35
C GLN A 87 13.38 72.33 61.10
N PRO A 88 14.27 72.94 60.28
CA PRO A 88 15.05 72.24 59.26
C PRO A 88 15.61 70.90 59.75
N GLY A 89 15.29 69.80 59.06
CA GLY A 89 15.71 68.44 59.44
C GLY A 89 14.77 67.71 60.41
N SER A 90 13.62 68.28 60.78
CA SER A 90 12.60 67.58 61.60
C SER A 90 11.89 66.48 60.81
N GLN A 91 11.65 65.35 61.48
CA GLN A 91 10.89 64.22 60.95
C GLN A 91 9.39 64.39 61.28
N LEU A 92 8.53 64.38 60.25
CA LEU A 92 7.08 64.42 60.37
C LEU A 92 6.51 63.01 60.18
N ASP A 93 5.74 62.54 61.16
CA ASP A 93 4.89 61.35 61.03
C ASP A 93 3.48 61.81 60.64
N TYR A 94 2.93 61.26 59.55
CA TYR A 94 1.52 61.45 59.20
C TYR A 94 0.90 60.13 58.71
N THR A 95 -0.27 59.79 59.24
CA THR A 95 -1.03 58.61 58.78
C THR A 95 -2.01 59.03 57.70
N ILE A 96 -1.91 58.42 56.51
CA ILE A 96 -2.95 58.55 55.49
C ILE A 96 -3.82 57.30 55.54
N THR A 97 -5.08 57.47 55.93
CA THR A 97 -6.10 56.43 55.76
C THR A 97 -6.75 56.59 54.40
N ILE A 98 -6.67 55.54 53.58
CA ILE A 98 -7.36 55.46 52.29
C ILE A 98 -8.52 54.48 52.47
N THR A 99 -9.74 54.99 52.62
CA THR A 99 -10.96 54.16 52.59
C THR A 99 -11.39 53.94 51.14
N ASN A 100 -11.46 52.68 50.71
CA ASN A 100 -11.99 52.30 49.41
C ASN A 100 -13.23 51.41 49.65
N THR A 101 -14.32 51.57 48.90
CA THR A 101 -15.60 50.88 49.18
C THR A 101 -15.62 49.40 48.73
N GLY A 102 -14.48 48.71 48.69
CA GLY A 102 -14.32 47.30 48.29
C GLY A 102 -13.67 46.47 49.40
N THR A 103 -13.75 45.14 49.32
CA THR A 103 -13.43 44.19 50.41
C THR A 103 -11.95 44.07 50.85
N ASP A 104 -11.07 44.94 50.38
CA ASP A 104 -9.65 45.01 50.82
C ASP A 104 -9.38 46.37 51.47
N ASP A 105 -9.66 46.48 52.77
CA ASP A 105 -9.28 47.63 53.57
C ASP A 105 -7.78 47.54 53.92
N ALA A 106 -6.94 48.34 53.27
CA ALA A 106 -5.57 48.53 53.70
C ALA A 106 -5.58 49.33 55.02
N LEU A 107 -5.23 48.66 56.12
CA LEU A 107 -5.02 49.29 57.43
C LEU A 107 -4.06 50.48 57.27
N GLY A 108 -4.43 51.62 57.87
CA GLY A 108 -3.79 52.92 57.68
C GLY A 108 -2.27 52.85 57.66
N MET A 109 -1.67 53.30 56.55
CA MET A 109 -0.23 53.41 56.40
C MET A 109 0.27 54.71 57.03
N THR A 110 1.28 54.60 57.90
CA THR A 110 1.98 55.75 58.48
C THR A 110 3.16 56.11 57.60
N PHE A 111 3.23 57.37 57.18
CA PHE A 111 4.28 57.91 56.31
C PHE A 111 5.20 58.81 57.12
N GLN A 112 6.49 58.77 56.77
CA GLN A 112 7.55 59.56 57.41
C GLN A 112 8.22 60.44 56.36
N ASP A 113 8.32 61.73 56.65
CA ASP A 113 8.88 62.71 55.72
C ASP A 113 9.79 63.73 56.44
N ILE A 114 10.74 64.33 55.72
CA ILE A 114 11.76 65.24 56.26
C ILE A 114 11.60 66.63 55.62
N LEU A 115 11.53 67.67 56.45
CA LEU A 115 11.49 69.06 56.01
C LEU A 115 12.90 69.58 55.69
N ASP A 116 13.04 70.33 54.59
CA ASP A 116 14.28 71.03 54.24
C ASP A 116 14.51 72.31 55.08
N SER A 117 15.58 73.05 54.77
CA SER A 117 15.92 74.31 55.45
C SER A 117 14.90 75.43 55.28
N ASN A 118 13.95 75.29 54.36
CA ASN A 118 12.91 76.26 54.03
C ASN A 118 11.50 75.78 54.45
N LEU A 119 11.39 74.73 55.26
CA LEU A 119 10.12 74.12 55.67
C LEU A 119 9.28 73.58 54.50
N THR A 120 9.93 73.26 53.37
CA THR A 120 9.31 72.55 52.26
C THR A 120 9.61 71.06 52.32
N LEU A 121 8.69 70.23 51.82
CA LEU A 121 8.93 68.79 51.67
C LEU A 121 10.15 68.60 50.77
N VAL A 122 11.15 67.85 51.24
CA VAL A 122 12.32 67.52 50.42
C VAL A 122 11.83 66.71 49.21
N ALA A 123 12.22 67.11 47.99
CA ALA A 123 11.89 66.30 46.82
C ALA A 123 12.50 64.89 46.99
N ASN A 124 11.67 63.84 46.86
CA ASN A 124 12.02 62.42 47.05
C ASN A 124 12.25 61.93 48.50
N SER A 125 11.80 62.65 49.54
CA SER A 125 11.92 62.18 50.94
C SER A 125 10.82 61.22 51.39
N PHE A 126 9.73 61.08 50.63
CA PHE A 126 8.66 60.13 50.92
C PHE A 126 9.16 58.69 50.79
N LYS A 127 9.10 57.91 51.87
CA LYS A 127 9.50 56.50 51.90
C LYS A 127 8.36 55.65 52.43
N ALA A 128 7.85 54.74 51.61
CA ALA A 128 6.76 53.85 51.97
C ALA A 128 7.17 52.39 51.78
N THR A 129 6.66 51.51 52.64
CA THR A 129 6.77 50.06 52.41
C THR A 129 5.99 49.66 51.16
N PRO A 130 6.56 48.83 50.27
CA PRO A 130 5.85 48.38 49.08
C PRO A 130 4.70 47.44 49.44
N VAL A 131 3.65 47.42 48.61
CA VAL A 131 2.57 46.43 48.71
C VAL A 131 2.95 45.23 47.85
N ALA A 132 3.28 44.12 48.50
CA ALA A 132 3.66 42.87 47.85
C ALA A 132 2.46 41.90 47.80
N ASN A 133 2.10 41.42 46.62
CA ASN A 133 0.93 40.58 46.37
C ASN A 133 1.36 39.19 45.88
N ASN A 134 0.77 38.13 46.45
CA ASN A 134 1.10 36.76 46.06
C ASN A 134 0.87 36.49 44.56
N ASN A 135 1.73 35.65 43.97
CA ASN A 135 1.58 35.18 42.59
C ASN A 135 1.23 33.69 42.54
N SER A 136 0.64 33.26 41.42
CA SER A 136 0.34 31.86 41.15
C SER A 136 0.73 31.50 39.72
N TYR A 137 1.49 30.42 39.56
CA TYR A 137 1.93 29.90 38.27
C TYR A 137 1.67 28.39 38.15
N SER A 138 1.66 27.89 36.92
CA SER A 138 1.59 26.45 36.64
C SER A 138 2.81 26.03 35.83
N CYS A 139 3.34 24.86 36.14
CA CYS A 139 4.53 24.30 35.53
C CYS A 139 4.27 22.85 35.10
N ILE A 140 4.82 22.44 33.97
CA ILE A 140 4.87 21.02 33.63
C ILE A 140 6.05 20.38 34.35
N GLY A 141 5.83 19.28 35.05
CA GLY A 141 6.90 18.54 35.73
C GLY A 141 8.04 18.24 34.74
N ASN A 142 9.29 18.41 35.19
CA ASN A 142 10.51 18.30 34.41
C ASN A 142 10.73 19.32 33.25
N VAL A 143 9.79 20.23 32.97
CA VAL A 143 9.92 21.22 31.88
C VAL A 143 10.40 22.57 32.41
N GLY A 144 9.80 23.03 33.51
CA GLY A 144 10.08 24.36 34.08
C GLY A 144 9.32 25.50 33.39
N ILE A 145 9.45 26.69 33.96
CA ILE A 145 8.88 27.94 33.43
C ILE A 145 9.94 29.05 33.38
N THR A 146 9.77 29.96 32.43
CA THR A 146 10.54 31.21 32.33
C THR A 146 9.56 32.37 32.25
N VAL A 147 9.52 33.21 33.28
CA VAL A 147 8.61 34.34 33.40
C VAL A 147 9.39 35.63 33.21
N ASP A 148 9.01 36.44 32.22
CA ASP A 148 9.62 37.74 31.99
C ASP A 148 9.20 38.77 33.06
N ALA A 149 9.77 39.97 33.02
CA ALA A 149 9.49 40.99 34.04
C ALA A 149 8.05 41.51 33.98
N THR A 150 7.38 41.45 32.82
CA THR A 150 6.01 41.95 32.66
C THR A 150 4.96 41.01 33.25
N GLY A 151 5.27 39.72 33.32
CA GLY A 151 4.47 38.70 33.98
C GLY A 151 5.05 38.22 35.32
N GLY A 152 6.18 38.80 35.75
CA GLY A 152 7.00 38.36 36.88
C GLY A 152 6.44 38.75 38.23
N VAL A 153 7.20 38.48 39.30
CA VAL A 153 6.71 38.64 40.68
C VAL A 153 6.33 40.08 41.03
N LEU A 154 6.98 41.07 40.39
CA LEU A 154 6.69 42.49 40.63
C LEU A 154 5.50 43.03 39.82
N ALA A 155 4.91 42.24 38.91
CA ALA A 155 3.89 42.74 37.97
C ALA A 155 2.59 43.18 38.65
N ASN A 156 2.29 42.64 39.83
CA ASN A 156 1.15 42.96 40.68
C ASN A 156 1.54 43.68 41.98
N ASP A 157 2.82 44.04 42.14
CA ASP A 157 3.31 44.75 43.31
C ASP A 157 3.26 46.26 43.08
N VAL A 158 3.06 47.02 44.16
CA VAL A 158 2.91 48.48 44.09
C VAL A 158 3.96 49.15 44.96
N SER A 159 4.60 50.18 44.39
CA SER A 159 5.49 51.09 45.11
C SER A 159 4.74 52.38 45.43
N PRO A 160 4.26 52.59 46.67
CA PRO A 160 3.51 53.80 47.01
C PRO A 160 4.36 55.07 46.89
N ASP A 161 5.68 54.96 47.02
CA ASP A 161 6.62 56.07 46.87
C ASP A 161 7.04 56.36 45.42
N GLY A 162 6.50 55.62 44.46
CA GLY A 162 6.74 55.82 43.02
C GLY A 162 8.15 55.44 42.55
N THR A 163 9.01 54.92 43.45
CA THR A 163 10.34 54.43 43.07
C THR A 163 10.28 53.04 42.46
N ALA A 164 11.29 52.68 41.67
CA ALA A 164 11.37 51.36 41.06
C ALA A 164 11.47 50.24 42.13
N LEU A 165 10.76 49.14 41.89
CA LEU A 165 10.80 47.96 42.73
C LEU A 165 11.92 47.02 42.30
N THR A 166 12.55 46.36 43.27
CA THR A 166 13.46 45.25 43.05
C THR A 166 13.06 44.03 43.87
N ALA A 167 13.34 42.82 43.38
CA ALA A 167 12.98 41.57 44.04
C ALA A 167 14.21 40.71 44.36
N THR A 168 14.21 40.07 45.53
CA THR A 168 15.21 39.06 45.92
C THR A 168 14.54 37.87 46.60
N ILE A 169 15.03 36.65 46.36
CA ILE A 169 14.48 35.45 47.02
C ILE A 169 14.76 35.52 48.52
N LEU A 170 13.74 35.23 49.32
CA LEU A 170 13.82 35.13 50.79
C LEU A 170 13.88 33.67 51.23
N THR A 171 12.94 32.85 50.77
CA THR A 171 12.92 31.41 51.05
C THR A 171 12.81 30.66 49.73
N ALA A 172 13.79 29.79 49.47
CA ALA A 172 13.85 28.96 48.27
C ALA A 172 12.71 27.92 48.23
N PRO A 173 12.31 27.46 47.03
CA PRO A 173 11.35 26.37 46.91
C PRO A 173 11.91 25.03 47.42
N THR A 174 11.03 24.14 47.88
CA THR A 174 11.42 22.82 48.43
C THR A 174 11.51 21.76 47.33
N ASN A 175 10.71 21.88 46.27
CA ASN A 175 10.60 20.88 45.21
C ASN A 175 11.01 21.43 43.83
N GLY A 176 11.95 22.38 43.82
CA GLY A 176 12.53 22.94 42.61
C GLY A 176 13.64 23.94 42.91
N THR A 177 14.06 24.66 41.87
CA THR A 177 15.05 25.74 41.96
C THR A 177 14.48 26.96 41.26
N ALA A 178 14.39 28.08 41.97
CA ALA A 178 13.98 29.37 41.44
C ALA A 178 15.18 30.31 41.35
N ASN A 179 15.39 30.93 40.18
CA ASN A 179 16.36 32.01 40.01
C ASN A 179 15.59 33.29 39.70
N LEU A 180 15.52 34.20 40.69
CA LEU A 180 14.82 35.47 40.60
C LEU A 180 15.79 36.60 40.29
N ALA A 181 15.52 37.36 39.23
CA ALA A 181 16.24 38.57 38.89
C ALA A 181 15.63 39.79 39.60
N SER A 182 16.44 40.84 39.79
CA SER A 182 16.02 42.04 40.51
C SER A 182 14.83 42.75 39.88
N ASN A 183 14.62 42.64 38.56
CA ASN A 183 13.48 43.22 37.86
C ASN A 183 12.17 42.41 37.99
N GLY A 184 12.16 41.34 38.79
CA GLY A 184 11.00 40.49 39.02
C GLY A 184 10.80 39.33 38.03
N SER A 185 11.61 39.26 36.96
CA SER A 185 11.64 38.07 36.09
C SER A 185 12.29 36.88 36.79
N PHE A 186 11.84 35.66 36.51
CA PHE A 186 12.42 34.47 37.13
C PHE A 186 12.31 33.22 36.26
N THR A 187 13.22 32.26 36.51
CA THR A 187 13.09 30.88 36.03
C THR A 187 12.77 29.97 37.19
N TYR A 188 11.94 28.97 36.97
CA TYR A 188 11.70 27.89 37.93
C TYR A 188 11.85 26.52 37.26
N ASN A 189 12.69 25.67 37.83
CA ASN A 189 12.91 24.28 37.41
C ASN A 189 12.49 23.34 38.53
N PRO A 190 11.44 22.51 38.37
CA PRO A 190 11.04 21.56 39.40
C PRO A 190 12.10 20.47 39.60
N THR A 191 12.15 19.92 40.80
CA THR A 191 12.95 18.73 41.12
C THR A 191 12.52 17.58 40.21
N ALA A 192 13.50 16.83 39.70
CA ALA A 192 13.26 15.75 38.74
C ALA A 192 12.24 14.73 39.29
N GLY A 193 11.19 14.48 38.51
CA GLY A 193 10.14 13.53 38.85
C GLY A 193 9.07 14.04 39.82
N TYR A 194 9.17 15.27 40.32
CA TYR A 194 8.17 15.83 41.24
C TYR A 194 6.90 16.32 40.52
N SER A 195 5.75 16.09 41.14
CA SER A 195 4.45 16.67 40.79
C SER A 195 3.71 17.03 42.06
N GLY A 196 2.99 18.15 42.06
CA GLY A 196 2.35 18.68 43.26
C GLY A 196 2.50 20.19 43.38
N SER A 197 2.26 20.73 44.57
CA SER A 197 2.44 22.16 44.87
C SER A 197 3.85 22.44 45.36
N ASP A 198 4.43 23.55 44.94
CA ASP A 198 5.66 24.11 45.47
C ASP A 198 5.52 25.63 45.64
N SER A 199 6.39 26.25 46.42
CA SER A 199 6.32 27.69 46.66
C SER A 199 7.64 28.28 47.09
N PHE A 200 7.88 29.54 46.76
CA PHE A 200 9.00 30.32 47.29
C PHE A 200 8.51 31.70 47.72
N THR A 201 9.22 32.34 48.65
CA THR A 201 8.92 33.71 49.08
C THR A 201 9.99 34.68 48.58
N TYR A 202 9.61 35.92 48.30
CA TYR A 202 10.52 36.97 47.86
C TYR A 202 10.33 38.25 48.67
N THR A 203 11.39 39.04 48.75
CA THR A 203 11.39 40.39 49.32
C THR A 203 11.34 41.40 48.19
N VAL A 204 10.34 42.29 48.23
CA VAL A 204 10.23 43.47 47.38
C VAL A 204 10.92 44.62 48.07
N THR A 205 11.78 45.36 47.37
CA THR A 205 12.51 46.53 47.90
C THR A 205 12.27 47.74 47.00
N THR A 206 11.83 48.86 47.58
CA THR A 206 11.73 50.15 46.90
C THR A 206 13.12 50.77 46.71
N GLY A 207 13.27 51.71 45.76
CA GLY A 207 14.51 52.47 45.60
C GLY A 207 14.92 53.29 46.84
N SER A 208 13.97 53.51 47.76
CA SER A 208 14.18 54.19 49.04
C SER A 208 14.64 53.27 50.18
N GLY A 209 14.71 51.95 49.93
CA GLY A 209 15.21 50.92 50.85
C GLY A 209 14.16 50.28 51.77
N LYS A 210 12.87 50.51 51.53
CA LYS A 210 11.77 49.88 52.30
C LYS A 210 11.40 48.54 51.68
N THR A 211 11.00 47.57 52.50
CA THR A 211 10.76 46.20 52.06
C THR A 211 9.41 45.62 52.47
N SER A 212 8.93 44.64 51.70
CA SER A 212 7.75 43.80 52.00
C SER A 212 7.96 42.40 51.42
N THR A 213 7.15 41.42 51.81
CA THR A 213 7.31 40.01 51.36
C THR A 213 6.02 39.46 50.78
N ALA A 214 6.15 38.58 49.78
CA ALA A 214 5.04 37.85 49.19
C ALA A 214 5.47 36.43 48.79
N THR A 215 4.47 35.59 48.52
CA THR A 215 4.63 34.18 48.18
C THR A 215 4.27 33.93 46.72
N VAL A 216 5.13 33.17 46.04
CA VAL A 216 4.86 32.60 44.72
C VAL A 216 4.44 31.15 44.89
N ASN A 217 3.22 30.82 44.47
CA ASN A 217 2.68 29.46 44.46
C ASN A 217 2.83 28.83 43.06
N ILE A 218 3.34 27.60 42.98
CA ILE A 218 3.56 26.88 41.73
C ILE A 218 2.88 25.52 41.78
N THR A 219 1.97 25.26 40.84
CA THR A 219 1.35 23.94 40.66
C THR A 219 2.07 23.17 39.55
N ILE A 220 2.59 21.99 39.86
CA ILE A 220 3.45 21.18 38.97
C ILE A 220 2.68 19.93 38.52
N SER A 221 2.45 19.81 37.21
CA SER A 221 1.74 18.65 36.62
C SER A 221 2.61 17.39 36.58
N THR A 222 2.03 16.29 36.08
CA THR A 222 2.75 15.02 35.86
C THR A 222 4.06 15.23 35.06
N PRO A 223 5.18 14.60 35.47
CA PRO A 223 6.47 14.80 34.81
C PRO A 223 6.53 14.23 33.40
N ILE A 224 7.30 14.90 32.54
CA ILE A 224 7.71 14.39 31.21
C ILE A 224 9.20 14.03 31.26
N ILE A 225 9.58 12.86 30.75
CA ILE A 225 10.98 12.41 30.77
C ILE A 225 11.63 12.65 29.40
N PHE A 226 12.75 13.36 29.40
CA PHE A 226 13.51 13.69 28.20
C PHE A 226 14.76 12.83 28.07
N VAL A 227 14.96 12.26 26.88
CA VAL A 227 16.13 11.44 26.53
C VAL A 227 16.75 11.99 25.26
N ASN A 228 18.02 12.34 25.32
CA ASN A 228 18.77 12.87 24.19
C ASN A 228 20.18 12.26 24.18
N SER A 229 20.48 11.42 23.18
CA SER A 229 21.81 10.79 23.07
C SER A 229 22.95 11.78 22.85
N ALA A 230 22.63 13.00 22.38
CA ALA A 230 23.61 14.08 22.19
C ALA A 230 23.94 14.82 23.49
N ALA A 231 23.30 14.51 24.62
CA ALA A 231 23.63 15.12 25.91
C ALA A 231 25.10 14.84 26.29
N ALA A 232 25.81 15.89 26.71
CA ALA A 232 27.23 15.81 27.05
C ALA A 232 27.48 14.80 28.19
N SER A 233 26.67 14.87 29.25
CA SER A 233 26.71 14.00 30.43
C SER A 233 25.33 13.36 30.69
N ALA A 234 25.29 12.36 31.57
CA ALA A 234 24.03 11.78 32.02
C ALA A 234 23.27 12.78 32.89
N GLY A 235 22.08 13.19 32.44
CA GLY A 235 21.18 14.03 33.23
C GLY A 235 20.22 13.23 34.11
N ASN A 236 19.22 13.93 34.65
CA ASN A 236 18.17 13.40 35.54
C ASN A 236 16.80 13.29 34.86
N GLY A 237 16.74 13.47 33.53
CA GLY A 237 15.51 13.33 32.75
C GLY A 237 14.66 14.60 32.63
N THR A 238 15.10 15.73 33.19
CA THR A 238 14.46 17.04 32.95
C THR A 238 14.79 17.59 31.56
N LEU A 239 14.01 18.55 31.08
CA LEU A 239 14.27 19.24 29.81
C LEU A 239 15.64 19.92 29.80
N ALA A 240 16.05 20.48 30.95
CA ALA A 240 17.36 21.14 31.10
C ALA A 240 18.52 20.13 31.18
N THR A 241 18.30 18.98 31.82
CA THR A 241 19.32 17.93 31.97
C THR A 241 18.74 16.56 31.58
N PRO A 242 18.57 16.29 30.28
CA PRO A 242 17.95 15.05 29.79
C PRO A 242 18.85 13.84 30.05
N TYR A 243 18.24 12.65 30.10
CA TYR A 243 19.02 11.41 30.12
C TYR A 243 19.79 11.22 28.82
N LYS A 244 21.04 10.75 28.93
CA LYS A 244 21.87 10.41 27.77
C LYS A 244 21.51 9.06 27.18
N GLN A 245 21.16 8.09 28.03
CA GLN A 245 20.84 6.73 27.63
C GLN A 245 19.53 6.24 28.24
N LEU A 246 18.87 5.34 27.51
CA LEU A 246 17.59 4.76 27.89
C LEU A 246 17.67 3.83 29.11
N SER A 247 18.81 3.18 29.33
CA SER A 247 19.08 2.34 30.51
C SER A 247 19.01 3.13 31.83
N SER A 248 19.18 4.44 31.79
CA SER A 248 19.12 5.32 32.97
C SER A 248 17.70 5.54 33.51
N ILE A 249 16.68 4.97 32.86
CA ILE A 249 15.26 5.17 33.17
C ILE A 249 14.69 4.08 34.09
N THR A 250 15.40 2.95 34.27
CA THR A 250 14.87 1.79 34.98
C THR A 250 14.46 2.14 36.42
N GLY A 251 13.16 2.12 36.71
CA GLY A 251 12.60 2.33 38.06
C GLY A 251 11.74 3.57 38.27
N SER A 252 11.54 4.44 37.28
CA SER A 252 10.69 5.64 37.45
C SER A 252 9.18 5.33 37.44
N SER A 253 8.44 6.05 38.28
CA SER A 253 7.03 5.94 38.71
C SER A 253 5.95 5.61 37.66
N ALA A 254 4.72 5.42 38.15
CA ALA A 254 3.52 5.32 37.32
C ALA A 254 3.33 6.61 36.48
N ASN A 255 3.48 6.48 35.16
CA ASN A 255 3.10 7.44 34.11
C ASN A 255 4.13 8.47 33.55
N PRO A 256 5.41 8.15 33.26
CA PRO A 256 6.22 9.02 32.42
C PRO A 256 5.98 8.79 30.91
N ILE A 257 6.01 9.92 30.19
CA ILE A 257 6.08 10.06 28.73
C ILE A 257 7.56 10.19 28.36
N PHE A 258 8.05 9.38 27.41
CA PHE A 258 9.42 9.47 26.91
C PHE A 258 9.48 10.29 25.63
N ILE A 259 10.23 11.39 25.66
CA ILE A 259 10.54 12.17 24.46
C ILE A 259 11.97 11.87 24.05
N TYR A 260 12.12 11.32 22.87
CA TYR A 260 13.37 10.69 22.46
C TYR A 260 13.98 11.30 21.19
N SER A 261 15.28 11.59 21.24
CA SER A 261 16.14 11.85 20.07
C SER A 261 17.40 10.99 20.08
N GLY A 262 17.79 10.53 18.89
CA GLY A 262 19.07 9.88 18.61
C GLY A 262 19.01 8.36 18.48
N THR A 263 20.15 7.70 18.71
CA THR A 263 20.30 6.24 18.64
C THR A 263 20.74 5.71 19.99
N ASN A 264 20.03 4.70 20.51
CA ASN A 264 20.27 4.11 21.82
C ASN A 264 20.38 2.60 21.73
N SER A 265 21.38 2.05 22.41
CA SER A 265 21.56 0.63 22.61
C SER A 265 20.81 0.15 23.85
N GLY A 266 20.09 -0.97 23.74
CA GLY A 266 19.41 -1.63 24.86
C GLY A 266 17.92 -1.83 24.64
N LEU A 267 17.38 -2.88 25.28
CA LEU A 267 15.95 -3.18 25.29
C LEU A 267 15.23 -2.18 26.22
N LEU A 268 14.17 -1.54 25.73
CA LEU A 268 13.29 -0.70 26.55
C LEU A 268 12.19 -1.56 27.19
N THR A 269 12.20 -1.71 28.51
CA THR A 269 11.10 -2.37 29.22
C THR A 269 10.12 -1.32 29.74
N LEU A 270 8.89 -1.35 29.23
CA LEU A 270 7.82 -0.47 29.66
C LEU A 270 7.05 -1.07 30.85
N ASN A 271 6.48 -0.20 31.68
CA ASN A 271 5.42 -0.50 32.65
C ASN A 271 4.04 -0.20 32.04
N ASP A 272 2.97 -0.56 32.75
CA ASP A 272 1.61 -0.24 32.31
C ASP A 272 1.40 1.27 32.09
N ASN A 273 0.61 1.63 31.09
CA ASN A 273 0.19 3.00 30.73
C ASN A 273 1.32 3.96 30.29
N GLN A 274 2.55 3.47 30.12
CA GLN A 274 3.66 4.30 29.64
C GLN A 274 3.57 4.62 28.15
N LYS A 275 4.06 5.81 27.78
CA LYS A 275 4.07 6.31 26.40
C LYS A 275 5.50 6.60 25.91
N VAL A 276 5.80 6.25 24.67
CA VAL A 276 7.08 6.52 24.01
C VAL A 276 6.82 7.35 22.76
N ILE A 277 7.40 8.55 22.67
CA ILE A 277 7.21 9.47 21.54
C ILE A 277 8.59 9.87 21.02
N GLY A 278 8.88 9.47 19.78
CA GLY A 278 10.06 9.95 19.08
C GLY A 278 9.85 11.32 18.43
N GLN A 279 10.94 12.07 18.24
CA GLN A 279 10.90 13.38 17.56
C GLN A 279 10.47 13.29 16.09
N GLY A 280 10.47 12.10 15.48
CA GLY A 280 9.91 11.89 14.13
C GLY A 280 8.39 11.87 14.04
N ALA A 281 7.69 12.14 15.14
CA ALA A 281 6.25 12.31 15.11
C ALA A 281 5.87 13.46 14.18
N THR A 282 4.78 13.34 13.43
CA THR A 282 4.32 14.39 12.50
C THR A 282 3.38 15.39 13.15
N THR A 283 2.80 15.03 14.30
CA THR A 283 1.95 15.89 15.12
C THR A 283 2.78 16.53 16.23
N SER A 284 2.40 17.72 16.68
CA SER A 284 3.07 18.40 17.80
C SER A 284 2.90 17.61 19.10
N LEU A 285 3.90 17.62 19.98
CA LEU A 285 3.84 16.94 21.28
C LEU A 285 2.61 17.32 22.12
N THR A 286 2.21 18.59 22.10
CA THR A 286 1.01 19.06 22.81
C THR A 286 -0.25 18.32 22.37
N SER A 287 -0.37 18.03 21.07
CA SER A 287 -1.49 17.29 20.51
C SER A 287 -1.42 15.80 20.85
N ILE A 288 -0.25 15.17 20.73
CA ILE A 288 -0.06 13.74 21.04
C ILE A 288 -0.35 13.47 22.52
N LEU A 289 0.10 14.36 23.39
CA LEU A 289 -0.01 14.23 24.83
C LEU A 289 -1.31 14.80 25.40
N ASN A 290 -2.11 15.45 24.55
CA ASN A 290 -3.30 16.19 24.97
C ASN A 290 -2.99 17.20 26.10
N LEU A 291 -1.87 17.91 25.98
CA LEU A 291 -1.38 18.86 26.98
C LEU A 291 -1.82 20.28 26.67
N THR A 292 -2.27 20.98 27.70
CA THR A 292 -2.42 22.44 27.68
C THR A 292 -1.14 23.04 28.26
N LEU A 293 -0.40 23.81 27.46
CA LEU A 293 0.83 24.47 27.93
C LEU A 293 0.49 25.64 28.84
N PRO A 294 1.09 25.73 30.05
CA PRO A 294 1.05 26.95 30.85
C PRO A 294 1.63 28.16 30.11
N THR A 295 1.13 29.36 30.42
CA THR A 295 1.52 30.63 29.77
C THR A 295 3.04 30.82 29.66
N TYR A 296 3.77 30.44 30.70
CA TYR A 296 5.23 30.64 30.81
C TYR A 296 6.03 29.34 30.71
N SER A 297 5.40 28.27 30.20
CA SER A 297 6.07 26.98 30.03
C SER A 297 7.30 27.13 29.14
N ASN A 298 8.40 26.49 29.54
CA ASN A 298 9.54 26.34 28.65
C ASN A 298 9.12 25.59 27.37
N THR A 299 9.75 25.94 26.26
CA THR A 299 9.39 25.41 24.93
C THR A 299 9.71 23.92 24.86
N LEU A 300 8.72 23.10 24.54
CA LEU A 300 8.92 21.67 24.30
C LEU A 300 9.71 21.45 22.99
N PRO A 301 10.49 20.36 22.88
CA PRO A 301 11.17 20.01 21.64
C PRO A 301 10.21 19.97 20.44
N SER A 302 10.67 20.37 19.25
CA SER A 302 9.88 20.24 18.03
C SER A 302 9.75 18.78 17.59
N THR A 303 8.65 18.43 16.93
CA THR A 303 8.50 17.18 16.18
C THR A 303 8.78 17.38 14.69
N GLY A 304 8.73 16.32 13.88
CA GLY A 304 9.00 16.34 12.44
C GLY A 304 10.43 15.97 12.04
N GLY A 305 11.24 15.48 12.99
CA GLY A 305 12.60 14.98 12.73
C GLY A 305 12.61 13.55 12.18
N ALA A 306 13.77 12.89 12.22
CA ALA A 306 13.84 11.45 11.96
C ALA A 306 13.31 10.65 13.16
N ASN A 307 12.72 9.48 12.91
CA ASN A 307 12.37 8.55 13.97
C ASN A 307 13.66 8.11 14.69
N PRO A 308 13.76 8.32 16.00
CA PRO A 308 14.92 7.90 16.75
C PRO A 308 14.95 6.36 16.88
N VAL A 309 16.16 5.82 16.98
CA VAL A 309 16.42 4.37 16.89
C VAL A 309 16.67 3.78 18.27
N ILE A 310 16.00 2.66 18.59
CA ILE A 310 16.21 1.87 19.81
C ILE A 310 16.42 0.38 19.47
N SER A 311 16.95 -0.42 20.40
CA SER A 311 17.17 -1.84 20.13
C SER A 311 15.90 -2.70 20.19
N GLY A 312 14.83 -2.28 20.86
CA GLY A 312 13.59 -3.04 20.96
C GLY A 312 12.75 -2.57 22.14
N ILE A 313 11.52 -3.06 22.25
CA ILE A 313 10.59 -2.70 23.34
C ILE A 313 9.94 -3.96 23.90
N SER A 314 9.99 -4.10 25.22
CA SER A 314 9.13 -5.02 25.98
C SER A 314 7.90 -4.26 26.49
N LEU A 315 6.73 -4.66 26.02
CA LEU A 315 5.43 -4.04 26.23
C LEU A 315 4.70 -4.65 27.44
N LYS A 316 3.81 -3.84 28.01
CA LYS A 316 2.83 -4.14 29.06
C LYS A 316 1.46 -3.57 28.67
N SER A 317 0.55 -3.41 29.62
CA SER A 317 -0.82 -2.97 29.34
C SER A 317 -0.85 -1.49 28.93
N ASN A 318 -1.69 -1.15 27.95
CA ASN A 318 -2.00 0.23 27.56
C ASN A 318 -0.80 1.09 27.16
N ASN A 319 0.26 0.49 26.61
CA ASN A 319 1.38 1.27 26.09
C ASN A 319 1.02 1.99 24.79
N ASP A 320 1.61 3.17 24.61
CA ASP A 320 1.42 4.01 23.41
C ASP A 320 2.79 4.36 22.83
N ILE A 321 3.09 3.87 21.63
CA ILE A 321 4.37 4.07 20.97
C ILE A 321 4.15 4.87 19.69
N GLN A 322 4.84 5.99 19.56
CA GLN A 322 4.75 6.83 18.39
C GLN A 322 6.11 7.22 17.84
N ALA A 323 6.27 7.07 16.54
CA ALA A 323 7.40 7.60 15.78
C ALA A 323 8.77 7.07 16.24
N VAL A 324 8.92 5.76 16.39
CA VAL A 324 10.17 5.11 16.83
C VAL A 324 10.62 4.08 15.79
N ALA A 325 11.94 4.00 15.56
CA ALA A 325 12.56 2.94 14.79
C ALA A 325 13.22 1.91 15.73
N MET A 326 13.09 0.62 15.43
CA MET A 326 13.64 -0.46 16.25
C MET A 326 14.57 -1.36 15.43
N THR A 327 15.69 -1.77 16.03
CA THR A 327 16.64 -2.73 15.41
C THR A 327 16.54 -4.15 15.96
N GLY A 328 15.63 -4.39 16.90
CA GLY A 328 15.36 -5.68 17.53
C GLY A 328 13.88 -5.81 17.89
N THR A 329 13.56 -6.77 18.75
CA THR A 329 12.18 -7.24 18.92
C THR A 329 11.28 -6.26 19.66
N LEU A 330 10.08 -6.06 19.13
CA LEU A 330 8.92 -5.54 19.84
C LEU A 330 8.12 -6.72 20.40
N SER A 331 8.05 -6.87 21.73
CA SER A 331 7.37 -8.02 22.33
C SER A 331 6.53 -7.66 23.55
N GLY A 332 5.44 -8.38 23.79
CA GLY A 332 4.65 -8.25 25.00
C GLY A 332 3.63 -9.36 25.14
N SER A 333 3.42 -9.79 26.39
CA SER A 333 2.30 -10.64 26.78
C SER A 333 1.28 -9.82 27.57
N ASN A 334 -0.01 -10.12 27.37
CA ASN A 334 -1.13 -9.40 27.96
C ASN A 334 -1.15 -7.92 27.60
N VAL A 335 -0.81 -7.60 26.34
CA VAL A 335 -1.07 -6.25 25.85
C VAL A 335 -2.58 -5.98 25.90
N SER A 336 -2.96 -4.83 26.42
CA SER A 336 -4.36 -4.39 26.46
C SER A 336 -4.60 -3.37 25.36
N ALA A 337 -4.90 -2.12 25.69
CA ALA A 337 -5.11 -1.01 24.73
C ALA A 337 -3.79 -0.51 24.11
N LEU A 338 -3.02 -1.40 23.46
CA LEU A 338 -1.74 -1.08 22.83
C LEU A 338 -1.96 -0.20 21.60
N LYS A 339 -1.25 0.93 21.54
CA LYS A 339 -1.22 1.81 20.38
C LYS A 339 0.18 1.91 19.83
N ILE A 340 0.31 1.77 18.51
CA ILE A 340 1.56 2.02 17.79
C ILE A 340 1.25 2.88 16.58
N LYS A 341 1.98 3.98 16.39
CA LYS A 341 1.82 4.87 15.24
C LYS A 341 3.17 5.28 14.68
N ASN A 342 3.31 5.26 13.35
CA ASN A 342 4.52 5.72 12.65
C ASN A 342 5.82 5.00 13.10
N ALA A 343 5.74 3.72 13.49
CA ALA A 343 6.92 2.97 13.92
C ALA A 343 7.51 2.13 12.78
N SER A 344 8.82 1.87 12.83
CA SER A 344 9.50 0.97 11.88
C SER A 344 10.37 -0.04 12.62
N ILE A 345 10.52 -1.24 12.07
CA ILE A 345 11.38 -2.29 12.64
C ILE A 345 12.30 -2.85 11.56
N ASN A 346 13.58 -3.07 11.88
CA ASN A 346 14.53 -3.76 11.03
C ASN A 346 15.42 -4.68 11.88
N THR A 347 15.10 -5.98 11.92
CA THR A 347 15.83 -6.96 12.73
C THR A 347 16.66 -7.93 11.89
N THR A 348 17.74 -8.45 12.50
CA THR A 348 18.54 -9.56 11.95
C THR A 348 18.60 -10.70 12.98
N ASN A 349 18.34 -11.93 12.55
CA ASN A 349 18.29 -13.15 13.37
C ASN A 349 17.34 -13.11 14.57
N LEU A 350 16.36 -12.19 14.56
CA LEU A 350 15.37 -12.01 15.61
C LEU A 350 13.97 -11.89 15.02
N GLN A 351 12.99 -12.39 15.74
CA GLN A 351 11.59 -12.08 15.48
C GLN A 351 11.36 -10.57 15.65
N ALA A 352 10.76 -9.90 14.67
CA ALA A 352 10.53 -8.45 14.71
C ALA A 352 9.40 -8.09 15.67
N VAL A 353 8.29 -8.84 15.63
CA VAL A 353 7.09 -8.58 16.44
C VAL A 353 6.61 -9.87 17.10
N ASN A 354 6.37 -9.82 18.41
CA ASN A 354 5.75 -10.88 19.18
C ASN A 354 4.75 -10.33 20.20
N ILE A 355 3.49 -10.20 19.78
CA ILE A 355 2.42 -9.62 20.59
C ILE A 355 1.39 -10.69 20.91
N THR A 356 1.11 -10.91 22.18
CA THR A 356 0.04 -11.80 22.65
C THR A 356 -0.79 -11.10 23.72
N GLY A 357 -2.11 -11.28 23.71
CA GLY A 357 -2.98 -10.69 24.70
C GLY A 357 -4.46 -10.83 24.39
N THR A 358 -5.31 -10.49 25.37
CA THR A 358 -6.77 -10.49 25.21
C THR A 358 -7.34 -9.09 24.96
N GLY A 359 -6.56 -8.02 25.16
CA GLY A 359 -7.04 -6.67 24.89
C GLY A 359 -6.76 -6.19 23.46
N THR A 360 -7.23 -4.99 23.15
CA THR A 360 -7.33 -4.50 21.77
C THR A 360 -6.08 -3.74 21.32
N ILE A 361 -5.49 -4.16 20.20
CA ILE A 361 -4.38 -3.45 19.56
C ILE A 361 -4.86 -2.44 18.51
N ASP A 362 -4.14 -1.33 18.36
CA ASP A 362 -4.23 -0.40 17.23
C ASP A 362 -2.81 -0.04 16.79
N CYS A 363 -2.23 -0.90 15.95
CA CYS A 363 -0.84 -0.82 15.54
C CYS A 363 -0.72 -0.40 14.08
N ILE A 364 0.02 0.68 13.82
CA ILE A 364 0.33 1.21 12.49
C ILE A 364 1.84 1.41 12.37
N PHE A 365 2.45 0.58 11.54
CA PHE A 365 3.86 0.66 11.18
C PHE A 365 4.04 1.28 9.79
N THR A 366 5.17 1.92 9.57
CA THR A 366 5.62 2.36 8.24
C THR A 366 6.26 1.20 7.48
N SER A 367 7.14 0.45 8.15
CA SER A 367 7.81 -0.72 7.59
C SER A 367 8.26 -1.72 8.65
N ILE A 368 8.23 -3.01 8.36
CA ILE A 368 8.81 -4.07 9.20
C ILE A 368 9.68 -4.99 8.34
N SER A 369 10.95 -5.10 8.70
CA SER A 369 11.89 -6.05 8.10
C SER A 369 12.43 -7.00 9.16
N ALA A 370 12.51 -8.28 8.80
CA ALA A 370 13.11 -9.34 9.61
C ALA A 370 13.88 -10.28 8.68
N ASN A 371 15.18 -10.40 8.90
CA ASN A 371 16.04 -11.28 8.11
C ASN A 371 16.76 -12.28 9.00
N GLY A 372 16.70 -13.57 8.67
CA GLY A 372 17.51 -14.60 9.30
C GLY A 372 16.68 -15.66 9.99
N ASN A 373 17.34 -16.53 10.74
CA ASN A 373 16.84 -17.88 11.04
C ASN A 373 15.83 -17.97 12.21
N SER A 374 15.03 -16.93 12.47
CA SER A 374 14.00 -16.99 13.51
C SER A 374 12.87 -17.95 13.13
N THR A 375 12.14 -18.47 14.13
CA THR A 375 10.97 -19.33 13.88
C THR A 375 9.85 -18.57 13.21
N LYS A 376 9.64 -17.31 13.64
CA LYS A 376 8.63 -16.40 13.09
C LYS A 376 9.22 -15.01 12.86
N GLY A 377 8.73 -14.29 11.85
CA GLY A 377 9.10 -12.89 11.61
C GLY A 377 8.18 -11.93 12.38
N ILE A 378 6.88 -12.04 12.15
CA ILE A 378 5.81 -11.31 12.86
C ILE A 378 4.86 -12.32 13.48
N SER A 379 4.48 -12.13 14.75
CA SER A 379 3.47 -12.93 15.44
C SER A 379 2.58 -12.01 16.26
N VAL A 380 1.29 -12.01 15.95
CA VAL A 380 0.28 -11.23 16.67
C VAL A 380 -0.90 -12.14 16.98
N ASN A 381 -1.19 -12.32 18.27
CA ASN A 381 -2.35 -13.04 18.75
C ASN A 381 -3.10 -12.16 19.76
N SER A 382 -3.89 -11.22 19.25
CA SER A 382 -4.64 -10.25 20.05
C SER A 382 -5.74 -9.60 19.20
N PRO A 383 -6.93 -9.32 19.75
CA PRO A 383 -7.96 -8.54 19.06
C PRO A 383 -7.48 -7.14 18.66
N GLY A 384 -8.09 -6.54 17.64
CA GLY A 384 -7.76 -5.18 17.18
C GLY A 384 -7.15 -5.10 15.78
N SER A 385 -6.61 -3.94 15.43
CA SER A 385 -6.12 -3.63 14.08
C SER A 385 -4.59 -3.61 14.01
N PHE A 386 -4.03 -4.27 13.01
CA PHE A 386 -2.60 -4.26 12.70
C PHE A 386 -2.36 -3.82 11.25
N GLN A 387 -1.53 -2.80 11.05
CA GLN A 387 -1.30 -2.21 9.75
C GLN A 387 0.19 -1.97 9.48
N ILE A 388 0.62 -2.27 8.25
CA ILE A 388 1.89 -1.81 7.68
C ILE A 388 1.55 -1.00 6.43
N THR A 389 1.86 0.28 6.49
CA THR A 389 1.43 1.26 5.48
C THR A 389 2.30 1.24 4.22
N GLY A 390 3.60 0.96 4.35
CA GLY A 390 4.55 0.93 3.25
C GLY A 390 4.55 2.24 2.46
N SER A 391 5.32 3.23 2.93
CA SER A 391 5.25 4.61 2.42
C SER A 391 5.71 4.81 0.97
N GLY A 392 6.25 3.78 0.31
CA GLY A 392 6.61 3.81 -1.11
C GLY A 392 5.52 3.23 -2.02
N THR A 393 5.79 3.19 -3.32
CA THR A 393 4.90 2.60 -4.35
C THR A 393 5.39 1.22 -4.80
N THR A 394 6.59 0.81 -4.38
CA THR A 394 7.22 -0.45 -4.77
C THR A 394 7.10 -1.49 -3.66
N ALA A 395 7.00 -2.76 -4.06
CA ALA A 395 7.10 -3.89 -3.13
C ALA A 395 8.45 -3.82 -2.38
N GLY A 396 8.41 -4.02 -1.07
CA GLY A 396 9.54 -3.88 -0.15
C GLY A 396 9.59 -2.56 0.63
N SER A 397 8.85 -1.52 0.23
CA SER A 397 8.81 -0.25 0.99
C SER A 397 8.10 -0.39 2.35
N GLY A 398 7.18 -1.34 2.48
CA GLY A 398 6.63 -1.80 3.77
C GLY A 398 7.57 -2.75 4.54
N GLY A 399 8.74 -3.05 3.98
CA GLY A 399 9.75 -3.92 4.57
C GLY A 399 9.82 -5.31 3.93
N THR A 400 10.83 -6.07 4.36
CA THR A 400 11.13 -7.41 3.84
C THR A 400 11.24 -8.41 4.98
N ILE A 401 10.41 -9.45 4.92
CA ILE A 401 10.51 -10.63 5.78
C ILE A 401 11.20 -11.73 4.98
N GLN A 402 12.35 -12.21 5.45
CA GLN A 402 13.13 -13.17 4.68
C GLN A 402 13.90 -14.19 5.53
N ASN A 403 14.09 -15.37 4.95
CA ASN A 403 14.84 -16.49 5.53
C ASN A 403 14.31 -16.98 6.89
N ILE A 404 13.01 -16.85 7.11
CA ILE A 404 12.31 -17.27 8.33
C ILE A 404 11.94 -18.75 8.25
N GLN A 405 12.06 -19.49 9.36
CA GLN A 405 11.87 -20.95 9.35
C GLN A 405 10.39 -21.39 9.25
N GLN A 406 9.53 -21.05 10.22
CA GLN A 406 8.16 -21.57 10.24
C GLN A 406 7.17 -20.63 9.55
N ARG A 407 6.92 -19.44 10.12
CA ARG A 407 5.89 -18.51 9.60
C ARG A 407 6.46 -17.11 9.43
N GLY A 408 6.34 -16.54 8.24
CA GLY A 408 6.85 -15.19 7.95
C GLY A 408 6.13 -14.16 8.80
N ALA A 409 4.83 -14.01 8.59
CA ALA A 409 3.94 -13.29 9.47
C ALA A 409 2.73 -14.14 9.85
N GLU A 410 2.37 -14.10 11.13
CA GLU A 410 1.22 -14.79 11.70
C GLU A 410 0.32 -13.81 12.43
N PHE A 411 -0.97 -13.86 12.11
CA PHE A 411 -2.02 -13.08 12.75
C PHE A 411 -3.14 -14.02 13.19
N ILE A 412 -3.41 -14.03 14.49
CA ILE A 412 -4.42 -14.87 15.13
C ILE A 412 -5.34 -13.97 15.95
N SER A 413 -6.65 -14.20 15.89
CA SER A 413 -7.66 -13.47 16.67
C SER A 413 -7.67 -11.94 16.47
N CYS A 414 -7.04 -11.44 15.39
CA CYS A 414 -7.04 -10.01 15.08
C CYS A 414 -8.38 -9.61 14.47
N THR A 415 -8.75 -8.33 14.58
CA THR A 415 -9.96 -7.80 13.95
C THR A 415 -9.66 -7.40 12.51
N ASN A 416 -8.69 -6.51 12.28
CA ASN A 416 -8.31 -6.07 10.94
C ASN A 416 -6.81 -6.21 10.73
N VAL A 417 -6.39 -6.71 9.57
CA VAL A 417 -4.98 -6.73 9.18
C VAL A 417 -4.82 -6.08 7.82
N THR A 418 -3.91 -5.11 7.70
CA THR A 418 -3.59 -4.45 6.42
C THR A 418 -2.10 -4.43 6.18
N LEU A 419 -1.62 -5.09 5.14
CA LEU A 419 -0.22 -5.10 4.76
C LEU A 419 -0.08 -4.53 3.35
N LYS A 420 0.82 -3.55 3.19
CA LYS A 420 1.08 -2.93 1.89
C LYS A 420 2.55 -2.97 1.54
N ASN A 421 2.84 -3.17 0.25
CA ASN A 421 4.16 -3.00 -0.33
C ASN A 421 5.26 -3.83 0.37
N MET A 422 5.00 -5.09 0.69
CA MET A 422 5.97 -5.93 1.43
C MET A 422 6.51 -7.10 0.62
N ASN A 423 7.75 -7.48 0.93
CA ASN A 423 8.41 -8.66 0.38
C ASN A 423 8.49 -9.78 1.41
N PHE A 424 8.21 -11.00 0.98
CA PHE A 424 8.28 -12.24 1.72
C PHE A 424 9.12 -13.25 0.93
N ILE A 425 10.40 -13.39 1.27
CA ILE A 425 11.39 -14.12 0.46
C ILE A 425 11.98 -15.25 1.29
N ASN A 426 11.73 -16.50 0.91
CA ASN A 426 12.10 -17.67 1.74
C ASN A 426 11.61 -17.51 3.19
N SER A 427 10.48 -16.82 3.38
CA SER A 427 9.98 -16.41 4.69
C SER A 427 9.18 -17.51 5.39
N SER A 428 9.34 -18.76 4.95
CA SER A 428 8.84 -19.96 5.57
C SER A 428 9.63 -21.11 4.97
N ASN A 429 10.75 -21.46 5.61
CA ASN A 429 11.61 -22.57 5.25
C ASN A 429 11.51 -23.69 6.29
N SER A 430 10.74 -24.74 5.98
CA SER A 430 10.72 -25.94 6.82
C SER A 430 11.83 -26.90 6.38
N ALA A 431 13.07 -26.64 6.82
CA ALA A 431 14.16 -27.62 6.71
C ALA A 431 13.97 -28.83 7.65
N VAL A 432 12.98 -28.75 8.57
CA VAL A 432 12.80 -29.68 9.69
C VAL A 432 11.29 -29.90 9.95
N ASN A 433 10.56 -30.57 9.06
CA ASN A 433 9.39 -31.37 9.47
C ASN A 433 8.86 -32.28 8.35
N THR A 434 8.98 -33.59 8.52
CA THR A 434 8.25 -34.61 7.74
C THR A 434 6.76 -34.71 8.13
N SER A 435 6.35 -33.98 9.16
CA SER A 435 4.96 -33.83 9.62
C SER A 435 4.48 -32.38 9.52
N VAL A 436 4.50 -31.80 8.33
CA VAL A 436 3.54 -30.71 8.06
C VAL A 436 2.16 -31.34 8.21
N PRO A 437 1.24 -30.82 9.06
CA PRO A 437 -0.12 -31.35 9.16
C PRO A 437 -0.68 -31.35 7.75
N ASN A 438 -0.80 -32.55 7.16
CA ASN A 438 -1.24 -32.80 5.80
C ASN A 438 -2.61 -32.14 5.66
N PRO A 439 -2.72 -30.95 5.05
CA PRO A 439 -3.99 -30.25 5.10
C PRO A 439 -4.79 -30.79 3.93
N GLN A 440 -5.33 -32.01 4.05
CA GLN A 440 -6.31 -32.51 3.09
C GLN A 440 -7.50 -31.55 3.05
N ASN A 441 -7.91 -31.10 4.25
CA ASN A 441 -9.04 -30.19 4.44
C ASN A 441 -8.92 -29.32 5.72
N ASN A 442 -7.78 -29.34 6.43
CA ASN A 442 -7.54 -28.54 7.64
C ASN A 442 -6.17 -27.87 7.57
N ASN A 443 -6.15 -26.54 7.49
CA ASN A 443 -4.94 -25.73 7.37
C ASN A 443 -4.57 -24.96 8.66
N THR A 444 -5.14 -25.35 9.81
CA THR A 444 -5.03 -24.61 11.08
C THR A 444 -3.59 -24.45 11.56
N ASP A 445 -2.80 -25.52 11.48
CA ASP A 445 -1.43 -25.56 12.01
C ASP A 445 -0.38 -25.43 10.89
N SER A 446 -0.82 -25.24 9.66
CA SER A 446 0.06 -25.19 8.50
C SER A 446 0.96 -23.96 8.47
N TYR A 447 2.19 -24.14 7.99
CA TYR A 447 3.17 -23.07 7.80
C TYR A 447 2.92 -22.30 6.51
N ALA A 448 3.21 -20.99 6.55
CA ALA A 448 3.07 -20.11 5.41
C ALA A 448 3.96 -18.87 5.55
N ALA A 449 4.25 -18.19 4.43
CA ALA A 449 4.83 -16.85 4.48
C ALA A 449 3.88 -15.87 5.18
N LEU A 450 2.58 -15.99 4.92
CA LEU A 450 1.51 -15.24 5.57
C LEU A 450 0.45 -16.20 6.12
N HIS A 451 0.22 -16.16 7.43
CA HIS A 451 -0.76 -17.01 8.11
C HIS A 451 -1.80 -16.18 8.86
N PHE A 452 -3.07 -16.38 8.53
CA PHE A 452 -4.21 -15.71 9.16
C PHE A 452 -5.18 -16.73 9.73
N LYS A 453 -5.56 -16.55 11.00
CA LYS A 453 -6.50 -17.43 11.69
C LYS A 453 -7.50 -16.62 12.52
N THR A 454 -8.79 -16.87 12.35
CA THR A 454 -9.87 -16.24 13.12
C THR A 454 -9.79 -14.72 13.03
N ILE A 455 -9.98 -14.19 11.82
CA ILE A 455 -9.98 -12.73 11.56
C ILE A 455 -11.42 -12.27 11.36
N SER A 456 -11.90 -11.40 12.25
CA SER A 456 -13.33 -11.06 12.34
C SER A 456 -13.77 -9.85 11.51
N GLY A 457 -12.87 -8.91 11.22
CA GLY A 457 -13.16 -7.69 10.45
C GLY A 457 -12.72 -7.77 8.99
N GLY A 458 -11.43 -7.98 8.74
CA GLY A 458 -10.89 -8.01 7.39
C GLY A 458 -9.39 -8.25 7.29
N VAL A 459 -8.94 -8.83 6.18
CA VAL A 459 -7.54 -8.89 5.76
C VAL A 459 -7.40 -8.18 4.42
N THR A 460 -6.54 -7.17 4.35
CA THR A 460 -6.21 -6.43 3.13
C THR A 460 -4.72 -6.55 2.82
N LEU A 461 -4.40 -7.11 1.67
CA LEU A 461 -3.04 -7.30 1.17
C LEU A 461 -2.91 -6.58 -0.17
N ASP A 462 -2.04 -5.59 -0.26
CA ASP A 462 -1.84 -4.81 -1.49
C ASP A 462 -0.35 -4.72 -1.85
N ASN A 463 -0.02 -5.06 -3.08
CA ASN A 463 1.35 -5.07 -3.59
C ASN A 463 2.30 -5.92 -2.72
N ILE A 464 1.88 -7.15 -2.44
CA ILE A 464 2.66 -8.13 -1.69
C ILE A 464 3.41 -9.04 -2.66
N ALA A 465 4.71 -9.23 -2.41
CA ALA A 465 5.53 -10.20 -3.14
C ALA A 465 5.91 -11.37 -2.23
N VAL A 466 5.52 -12.59 -2.59
CA VAL A 466 5.89 -13.83 -1.89
C VAL A 466 6.67 -14.73 -2.83
N SER A 467 7.83 -15.22 -2.40
CA SER A 467 8.65 -16.16 -3.17
C SER A 467 9.45 -17.11 -2.30
N GLY A 468 9.72 -18.31 -2.84
CA GLY A 468 10.72 -19.23 -2.28
C GLY A 468 10.33 -19.92 -0.98
N THR A 469 9.03 -20.03 -0.68
CA THR A 469 8.59 -20.86 0.46
C THR A 469 8.88 -22.34 0.19
N THR A 470 9.30 -23.10 1.20
CA THR A 470 9.65 -24.52 1.07
C THR A 470 8.83 -25.36 2.03
N ASN A 471 8.12 -26.35 1.49
CA ASN A 471 7.18 -27.21 2.22
C ASN A 471 6.11 -26.41 2.99
N SER A 472 5.75 -25.24 2.49
CA SER A 472 4.83 -24.30 3.13
C SER A 472 4.12 -23.43 2.09
N MET A 473 2.97 -22.89 2.48
CA MET A 473 2.14 -22.09 1.57
C MET A 473 2.68 -20.67 1.42
N GLY A 474 2.32 -20.01 0.33
CA GLY A 474 2.46 -18.55 0.25
C GLY A 474 1.55 -17.87 1.28
N ILE A 475 0.24 -18.06 1.13
CA ILE A 475 -0.78 -17.44 1.99
C ILE A 475 -1.70 -18.53 2.56
N ASN A 476 -1.92 -18.50 3.86
CA ASN A 476 -2.86 -19.37 4.56
C ASN A 476 -3.96 -18.54 5.23
N LEU A 477 -5.21 -18.85 4.92
CA LEU A 477 -6.40 -18.22 5.48
C LEU A 477 -7.24 -19.29 6.18
N ASN A 478 -7.57 -19.08 7.45
CA ASN A 478 -8.43 -19.96 8.22
C ASN A 478 -9.44 -19.12 8.99
N ASP A 479 -10.73 -19.29 8.72
CA ASP A 479 -11.80 -18.55 9.39
C ASP A 479 -11.62 -17.02 9.27
N VAL A 480 -11.43 -16.55 8.04
CA VAL A 480 -11.21 -15.14 7.71
C VAL A 480 -12.48 -14.52 7.14
N THR A 481 -12.92 -13.41 7.74
CA THR A 481 -14.00 -12.56 7.23
C THR A 481 -13.40 -11.46 6.39
N ASN A 482 -13.93 -11.23 5.18
CA ASN A 482 -13.50 -10.19 4.23
C ASN A 482 -12.00 -10.23 3.88
N PHE A 483 -11.66 -10.88 2.76
CA PHE A 483 -10.29 -10.97 2.27
C PHE A 483 -10.09 -10.18 0.97
N VAL A 484 -9.17 -9.22 0.96
CA VAL A 484 -8.81 -8.44 -0.22
C VAL A 484 -7.33 -8.67 -0.53
N LEU A 485 -7.05 -9.14 -1.75
CA LEU A 485 -5.70 -9.29 -2.29
C LEU A 485 -5.60 -8.54 -3.62
N SER A 486 -4.71 -7.54 -3.70
CA SER A 486 -4.55 -6.71 -4.88
C SER A 486 -3.09 -6.55 -5.30
N ASN A 487 -2.86 -6.43 -6.62
CA ASN A 487 -1.57 -6.03 -7.21
C ASN A 487 -0.37 -6.88 -6.73
N SER A 488 -0.60 -8.13 -6.36
CA SER A 488 0.37 -8.95 -5.63
C SER A 488 0.97 -10.04 -6.51
N THR A 489 2.14 -10.55 -6.13
CA THR A 489 2.81 -11.69 -6.79
C THR A 489 3.12 -12.77 -5.76
N ILE A 490 2.66 -13.99 -6.01
CA ILE A 490 2.92 -15.18 -5.21
C ILE A 490 3.52 -16.22 -6.15
N THR A 491 4.81 -16.52 -6.01
CA THR A 491 5.52 -17.37 -6.98
C THR A 491 6.41 -18.41 -6.34
N GLY A 492 6.45 -19.60 -6.93
CA GLY A 492 7.38 -20.66 -6.50
C GLY A 492 7.14 -21.15 -5.07
N CYS A 493 5.92 -21.02 -4.56
CA CYS A 493 5.54 -21.45 -3.22
C CYS A 493 5.19 -22.94 -3.18
N GLY A 494 5.59 -23.65 -2.12
CA GLY A 494 5.14 -25.03 -1.84
C GLY A 494 6.29 -26.04 -1.66
N SER A 495 6.07 -27.32 -1.99
CA SER A 495 7.02 -28.42 -1.73
C SER A 495 7.77 -28.91 -2.99
N ALA A 496 9.10 -28.95 -2.94
CA ALA A 496 9.93 -29.30 -4.10
C ALA A 496 9.94 -30.80 -4.50
N ASN A 497 9.53 -31.73 -3.61
CA ASN A 497 9.84 -33.16 -3.77
C ASN A 497 8.66 -34.07 -3.37
N GLY A 498 7.73 -34.37 -4.28
CA GLY A 498 6.66 -35.34 -4.04
C GLY A 498 5.72 -35.00 -2.87
N GLY A 499 5.78 -33.76 -2.38
CA GLY A 499 5.00 -33.28 -1.26
C GLY A 499 3.55 -33.02 -1.62
N ASN A 500 2.75 -32.77 -0.58
CA ASN A 500 1.31 -32.58 -0.65
C ASN A 500 0.88 -31.48 -1.63
N VAL A 501 -0.01 -31.82 -2.57
CA VAL A 501 -0.56 -30.89 -3.56
C VAL A 501 -1.33 -29.71 -2.96
N ASN A 502 -1.80 -29.81 -1.72
CA ASN A 502 -2.53 -28.74 -1.04
C ASN A 502 -1.62 -27.65 -0.49
N VAL A 503 -0.29 -27.84 -0.53
CA VAL A 503 0.70 -26.87 -0.08
C VAL A 503 1.30 -26.18 -1.30
N GLY A 504 0.76 -25.00 -1.65
CA GLY A 504 1.20 -24.22 -2.81
C GLY A 504 1.06 -22.71 -2.63
N GLY A 505 0.29 -22.05 -3.49
CA GLY A 505 0.15 -20.59 -3.47
C GLY A 505 -0.69 -20.09 -2.31
N ILE A 506 -2.01 -20.28 -2.39
CA ILE A 506 -2.99 -19.80 -1.40
C ILE A 506 -3.89 -20.95 -0.96
N PHE A 507 -4.07 -21.13 0.35
CA PHE A 507 -5.07 -22.03 0.91
C PHE A 507 -6.02 -21.25 1.83
N ALA A 508 -7.30 -21.23 1.48
CA ALA A 508 -8.38 -20.74 2.33
C ALA A 508 -9.28 -21.84 2.90
N LEU A 509 -9.57 -21.77 4.19
CA LEU A 509 -10.54 -22.62 4.89
C LEU A 509 -11.58 -21.74 5.57
N GLU A 510 -12.86 -22.00 5.30
CA GLU A 510 -14.01 -21.26 5.85
C GLU A 510 -13.92 -19.74 5.60
N LEU A 511 -13.64 -19.37 4.36
CA LEU A 511 -13.61 -17.96 3.92
C LEU A 511 -15.05 -17.42 3.82
N LYS A 512 -15.29 -16.23 4.38
CA LYS A 512 -16.63 -15.64 4.48
C LYS A 512 -16.65 -14.12 4.28
N GLY A 513 -17.85 -13.57 4.10
CA GLY A 513 -18.05 -12.16 3.84
C GLY A 513 -17.77 -11.79 2.38
N THR A 514 -17.29 -10.57 2.15
CA THR A 514 -16.98 -10.05 0.80
C THR A 514 -15.49 -10.11 0.56
N CYS A 515 -15.08 -10.94 -0.39
CA CYS A 515 -13.68 -11.22 -0.69
C CYS A 515 -13.36 -10.87 -2.15
N SER A 516 -12.14 -10.40 -2.40
CA SER A 516 -11.66 -10.11 -3.75
C SER A 516 -10.19 -10.46 -3.96
N ILE A 517 -9.87 -10.92 -5.17
CA ILE A 517 -8.50 -11.11 -5.66
C ILE A 517 -8.41 -10.37 -6.99
N THR A 518 -7.60 -9.31 -7.05
CA THR A 518 -7.53 -8.40 -8.20
C THR A 518 -6.10 -8.20 -8.66
N ASN A 519 -5.85 -8.22 -9.97
CA ASN A 519 -4.53 -7.95 -10.56
C ASN A 519 -3.38 -8.70 -9.87
N THR A 520 -3.62 -9.95 -9.48
CA THR A 520 -2.68 -10.74 -8.69
C THR A 520 -2.13 -11.89 -9.52
N ASN A 521 -0.83 -12.15 -9.39
CA ASN A 521 -0.12 -13.18 -10.11
C ASN A 521 0.27 -14.33 -9.18
N VAL A 522 -0.36 -15.50 -9.33
CA VAL A 522 -0.07 -16.72 -8.56
C VAL A 522 0.51 -17.77 -9.51
N ASN A 523 1.83 -17.87 -9.57
CA ASN A 523 2.51 -18.66 -10.61
C ASN A 523 3.49 -19.68 -10.05
N ASP A 524 3.70 -20.75 -10.83
CA ASP A 524 4.74 -21.75 -10.60
C ASP A 524 4.66 -22.37 -9.19
N SER A 525 3.46 -22.43 -8.61
CA SER A 525 3.20 -23.06 -7.32
C SER A 525 3.54 -24.54 -7.40
N TRP A 526 4.34 -25.01 -6.45
CA TRP A 526 4.42 -26.43 -6.15
C TRP A 526 3.07 -26.83 -5.53
N GLY A 527 2.38 -27.85 -6.05
CA GLY A 527 0.97 -28.11 -5.69
C GLY A 527 -0.04 -27.20 -6.39
N ARG A 528 -1.07 -26.76 -5.65
CA ARG A 528 -2.19 -25.94 -6.14
C ARG A 528 -1.86 -24.45 -6.12
N GLY A 529 -2.33 -23.70 -7.12
CA GLY A 529 -2.22 -22.24 -7.16
C GLY A 529 -3.09 -21.60 -6.07
N PHE A 530 -4.39 -21.84 -6.14
CA PHE A 530 -5.37 -21.47 -5.13
C PHE A 530 -6.23 -22.67 -4.75
N PHE A 531 -6.44 -22.88 -3.45
CA PHE A 531 -7.33 -23.91 -2.93
C PHE A 531 -8.20 -23.32 -1.82
N ALA A 532 -9.51 -23.36 -2.01
CA ALA A 532 -10.47 -22.97 -0.97
C ALA A 532 -11.44 -24.10 -0.64
N TYR A 533 -11.80 -24.21 0.63
CA TYR A 533 -12.80 -25.15 1.12
C TYR A 533 -13.72 -24.49 2.16
N ASN A 534 -15.02 -24.39 1.84
CA ASN A 534 -16.07 -23.93 2.75
C ASN A 534 -17.02 -25.08 3.13
N GLY A 535 -17.62 -25.05 4.33
CA GLY A 535 -18.69 -25.99 4.67
C GLY A 535 -18.23 -27.25 5.41
N ILE A 536 -17.04 -27.27 6.01
CA ILE A 536 -16.51 -28.45 6.73
C ILE A 536 -16.94 -28.43 8.19
N SER A 537 -16.66 -27.31 8.85
CA SER A 537 -16.91 -27.08 10.28
C SER A 537 -17.89 -25.96 10.52
N GLN A 538 -18.03 -25.07 9.54
CA GLN A 538 -18.94 -23.94 9.54
C GLN A 538 -19.73 -23.93 8.23
N ASN A 539 -20.80 -23.13 8.15
CA ASN A 539 -21.58 -22.95 6.92
C ASN A 539 -21.53 -21.47 6.52
N PRO A 540 -20.41 -21.00 5.95
CA PRO A 540 -20.20 -19.59 5.68
C PRO A 540 -21.08 -19.07 4.53
N ASN A 541 -21.34 -17.75 4.56
CA ASN A 541 -21.82 -16.98 3.42
C ASN A 541 -20.61 -16.26 2.79
N LEU A 542 -20.30 -16.58 1.54
CA LEU A 542 -19.15 -16.02 0.81
C LEU A 542 -19.61 -15.34 -0.47
N SER A 543 -19.08 -14.13 -0.71
CA SER A 543 -19.04 -13.48 -2.02
C SER A 543 -17.58 -13.29 -2.42
N LEU A 544 -17.10 -14.03 -3.42
CA LEU A 544 -15.71 -13.97 -3.91
C LEU A 544 -15.68 -13.48 -5.35
N THR A 545 -14.96 -12.38 -5.59
CA THR A 545 -14.68 -11.87 -6.94
C THR A 545 -13.20 -11.98 -7.27
N VAL A 546 -12.87 -12.66 -8.36
CA VAL A 546 -11.50 -12.78 -8.88
C VAL A 546 -11.45 -12.08 -10.23
N THR A 547 -10.60 -11.07 -10.39
CA THR A 547 -10.55 -10.27 -11.62
C THR A 547 -9.13 -9.87 -12.02
N GLY A 548 -8.84 -9.90 -13.33
CA GLY A 548 -7.55 -9.46 -13.86
C GLY A 548 -6.34 -10.25 -13.34
N SER A 549 -6.57 -11.43 -12.75
CA SER A 549 -5.57 -12.19 -12.01
C SER A 549 -5.11 -13.42 -12.80
N GLN A 550 -3.92 -13.92 -12.48
CA GLN A 550 -3.30 -15.06 -13.15
C GLN A 550 -3.04 -16.16 -12.12
N PHE A 551 -3.42 -17.38 -12.47
CA PHE A 551 -3.12 -18.60 -11.71
C PHE A 551 -2.54 -19.60 -12.70
N LYS A 552 -1.22 -19.73 -12.76
CA LYS A 552 -0.58 -20.44 -13.89
C LYS A 552 0.58 -21.36 -13.51
N ASN A 553 0.91 -22.20 -14.48
CA ASN A 553 2.19 -22.89 -14.58
C ASN A 553 2.47 -23.87 -13.44
N SER A 554 1.44 -24.37 -12.74
CA SER A 554 1.64 -25.50 -11.82
C SER A 554 2.23 -26.71 -12.55
N PHE A 555 2.00 -26.85 -13.86
CA PHE A 555 2.61 -27.87 -14.71
C PHE A 555 4.15 -27.91 -14.62
N ASN A 556 4.81 -26.76 -14.46
CA ASN A 556 6.27 -26.68 -14.37
C ASN A 556 6.84 -27.40 -13.13
N ARG A 557 5.99 -27.82 -12.19
CA ARG A 557 6.36 -28.45 -10.93
C ARG A 557 6.02 -29.95 -10.93
N SER A 558 6.91 -30.75 -10.35
CA SER A 558 6.78 -32.21 -10.29
C SER A 558 5.54 -32.66 -9.51
N ASN A 559 5.10 -31.90 -8.50
CA ASN A 559 3.87 -32.12 -7.73
C ASN A 559 2.80 -31.05 -7.98
N GLY A 560 2.88 -30.29 -9.08
CA GLY A 560 1.83 -29.36 -9.46
C GLY A 560 0.45 -30.03 -9.59
N ASP A 561 -0.61 -29.27 -9.41
CA ASP A 561 -1.99 -29.76 -9.54
C ASP A 561 -2.83 -28.72 -10.32
N SER A 562 -4.08 -28.47 -9.92
CA SER A 562 -4.92 -27.45 -10.56
C SER A 562 -4.44 -26.04 -10.19
N ASN A 563 -4.62 -25.10 -11.10
CA ASN A 563 -4.26 -23.71 -10.85
C ASN A 563 -5.24 -23.05 -9.87
N PHE A 564 -6.53 -23.36 -9.97
CA PHE A 564 -7.55 -22.83 -9.07
C PHE A 564 -8.59 -23.90 -8.70
N ILE A 565 -8.80 -24.09 -7.41
CA ILE A 565 -9.83 -24.99 -6.87
C ILE A 565 -10.65 -24.27 -5.80
N PHE A 566 -11.97 -24.33 -5.95
CA PHE A 566 -12.91 -23.98 -4.88
C PHE A 566 -13.83 -25.16 -4.57
N GLN A 567 -14.00 -25.44 -3.28
CA GLN A 567 -14.90 -26.49 -2.79
C GLN A 567 -15.89 -25.94 -1.78
N ALA A 568 -17.14 -26.39 -1.84
CA ALA A 568 -18.14 -26.09 -0.83
C ALA A 568 -18.96 -27.33 -0.46
N ARG A 569 -19.28 -27.47 0.83
CA ARG A 569 -20.17 -28.50 1.37
C ARG A 569 -21.17 -27.93 2.39
N GLY A 570 -21.89 -28.81 3.09
CA GLY A 570 -22.80 -28.43 4.16
C GLY A 570 -23.97 -27.60 3.65
N THR A 571 -24.36 -26.57 4.40
CA THR A 571 -25.39 -25.58 4.03
C THR A 571 -24.77 -24.22 3.69
N SER A 572 -23.49 -24.19 3.29
CA SER A 572 -22.80 -22.95 2.91
C SER A 572 -23.45 -22.28 1.70
N LYS A 573 -23.37 -20.94 1.65
CA LYS A 573 -23.89 -20.14 0.53
C LYS A 573 -22.75 -19.38 -0.13
N ASN A 574 -22.51 -19.63 -1.41
CA ASN A 574 -21.34 -19.11 -2.10
C ASN A 574 -21.74 -18.39 -3.39
N THR A 575 -21.24 -17.18 -3.58
CA THR A 575 -21.30 -16.41 -4.83
C THR A 575 -19.89 -16.23 -5.36
N LEU A 576 -19.58 -16.79 -6.52
CA LEU A 576 -18.23 -16.75 -7.11
C LEU A 576 -18.27 -16.06 -8.48
N VAL A 577 -17.41 -15.06 -8.68
CA VAL A 577 -17.32 -14.29 -9.91
C VAL A 577 -15.87 -14.30 -10.42
N PHE A 578 -15.67 -14.76 -11.66
CA PHE A 578 -14.38 -14.85 -12.32
C PHE A 578 -14.41 -14.09 -13.64
N LYS A 579 -13.66 -13.00 -13.77
CA LYS A 579 -13.60 -12.19 -15.00
C LYS A 579 -12.18 -11.81 -15.37
N LYS A 580 -11.83 -11.84 -16.65
CA LYS A 580 -10.52 -11.37 -17.15
C LYS A 580 -9.33 -12.06 -16.48
N ASN A 581 -9.49 -13.31 -16.06
CA ASN A 581 -8.42 -14.08 -15.42
C ASN A 581 -7.76 -15.03 -16.40
N ASP A 582 -6.59 -15.53 -16.02
CA ASP A 582 -5.88 -16.52 -16.80
C ASP A 582 -5.42 -17.69 -15.92
N PHE A 583 -6.01 -18.86 -16.18
CA PHE A 583 -5.83 -20.12 -15.46
C PHE A 583 -4.95 -21.12 -16.22
N SER A 584 -4.04 -20.64 -17.06
CA SER A 584 -3.31 -21.46 -18.04
C SER A 584 -2.19 -22.36 -17.48
N ASN A 585 -1.85 -23.40 -18.23
CA ASN A 585 -0.79 -24.37 -17.94
C ASN A 585 -0.93 -25.10 -16.57
N PRO A 586 -2.12 -25.61 -16.23
CA PRO A 586 -2.29 -26.49 -15.07
C PRO A 586 -1.65 -27.86 -15.33
N LYS A 587 -1.34 -28.57 -14.25
CA LYS A 587 -0.99 -30.00 -14.34
C LYS A 587 -2.22 -30.89 -14.44
N THR A 588 -3.31 -30.56 -13.75
CA THR A 588 -4.57 -31.32 -13.80
C THR A 588 -5.70 -30.53 -14.46
N THR A 589 -6.16 -29.43 -13.87
CA THR A 589 -7.27 -28.62 -14.38
C THR A 589 -7.00 -27.13 -14.18
N GLY A 590 -7.42 -26.28 -15.12
CA GLY A 590 -7.23 -24.84 -15.02
C GLY A 590 -8.09 -24.25 -13.90
N LEU A 591 -9.40 -24.48 -13.99
CA LEU A 591 -10.39 -24.03 -13.01
C LEU A 591 -11.29 -25.19 -12.57
N THR A 592 -11.32 -25.47 -11.27
CA THR A 592 -12.12 -26.54 -10.67
C THR A 592 -13.04 -25.97 -9.60
N LEU A 593 -14.35 -26.22 -9.73
CA LEU A 593 -15.37 -25.82 -8.76
C LEU A 593 -16.20 -27.06 -8.37
N ASN A 594 -16.14 -27.46 -7.11
CA ASN A 594 -16.83 -28.66 -6.61
C ASN A 594 -17.77 -28.33 -5.46
N PHE A 595 -19.04 -28.66 -5.59
CA PHE A 595 -20.07 -28.37 -4.60
C PHE A 595 -20.72 -29.67 -4.12
N ASP A 596 -21.02 -29.79 -2.83
CA ASP A 596 -21.63 -30.98 -2.22
C ASP A 596 -22.58 -30.59 -1.09
N GLY A 597 -23.15 -31.60 -0.42
CA GLY A 597 -24.08 -31.42 0.70
C GLY A 597 -25.37 -30.74 0.24
N SER A 598 -25.84 -29.75 0.99
CA SER A 598 -27.00 -28.92 0.64
C SER A 598 -26.59 -27.47 0.40
N SER A 599 -25.38 -27.26 -0.15
CA SER A 599 -24.84 -25.92 -0.38
C SER A 599 -25.59 -25.19 -1.50
N GLU A 600 -25.71 -23.87 -1.37
CA GLU A 600 -26.32 -22.98 -2.37
C GLU A 600 -25.24 -22.17 -3.07
N ASN A 601 -25.10 -22.33 -4.39
CA ASN A 601 -23.95 -21.79 -5.12
C ASN A 601 -24.38 -21.02 -6.36
N ASN A 602 -23.82 -19.81 -6.53
CA ASN A 602 -24.12 -18.87 -7.60
C ASN A 602 -22.82 -18.48 -8.31
N ILE A 603 -22.63 -18.90 -9.56
CA ILE A 603 -21.33 -18.90 -10.23
C ILE A 603 -21.38 -18.10 -11.54
N GLN A 604 -20.45 -17.15 -11.69
CA GLN A 604 -20.24 -16.40 -12.93
C GLN A 604 -18.80 -16.59 -13.41
N ILE A 605 -18.61 -17.25 -14.55
CA ILE A 605 -17.32 -17.44 -15.20
C ILE A 605 -17.36 -16.70 -16.54
N GLY A 606 -16.63 -15.61 -16.60
CA GLY A 606 -16.63 -14.65 -17.70
C GLY A 606 -17.75 -13.63 -17.56
N GLY A 607 -18.25 -13.08 -18.66
CA GLY A 607 -19.26 -12.02 -18.60
C GLY A 607 -19.88 -11.75 -19.96
N ASN A 608 -20.81 -10.79 -20.02
CA ASN A 608 -21.58 -10.51 -21.25
C ASN A 608 -20.80 -9.69 -22.30
N THR A 609 -19.64 -9.13 -21.94
CA THR A 609 -18.78 -8.32 -22.82
C THR A 609 -17.55 -9.12 -23.26
N PRO A 610 -17.51 -9.62 -24.52
CA PRO A 610 -16.52 -10.61 -24.95
C PRO A 610 -15.04 -10.19 -24.86
N SER A 611 -14.72 -8.90 -25.00
CA SER A 611 -13.32 -8.42 -25.02
C SER A 611 -12.77 -8.02 -23.65
N THR A 612 -13.62 -7.77 -22.65
CA THR A 612 -13.20 -7.25 -21.34
C THR A 612 -13.31 -8.26 -20.21
N ASP A 613 -14.26 -9.19 -20.30
CA ASP A 613 -14.61 -10.10 -19.21
C ASP A 613 -14.06 -11.52 -19.40
N ALA A 614 -13.53 -11.84 -20.59
CA ALA A 614 -13.13 -13.21 -20.96
C ALA A 614 -12.02 -13.76 -20.07
N ASN A 615 -12.24 -14.97 -19.53
CA ASN A 615 -11.15 -15.73 -18.92
C ASN A 615 -10.45 -16.61 -19.96
N ILE A 616 -9.17 -16.86 -19.72
CA ILE A 616 -8.37 -17.86 -20.44
C ILE A 616 -8.20 -19.06 -19.51
N ILE A 617 -8.68 -20.23 -19.91
CA ILE A 617 -8.62 -21.47 -19.11
C ILE A 617 -8.02 -22.55 -20.01
N ASN A 618 -6.70 -22.54 -20.13
CA ASN A 618 -5.98 -23.40 -21.06
C ASN A 618 -5.12 -24.44 -20.35
N ALA A 619 -5.32 -25.71 -20.67
CA ALA A 619 -4.45 -26.79 -20.27
C ALA A 619 -3.02 -26.62 -20.86
N ALA A 620 -2.01 -27.20 -20.19
CA ALA A 620 -0.63 -27.18 -20.68
C ALA A 620 -0.49 -28.03 -21.96
N THR A 621 0.11 -27.48 -23.01
CA THR A 621 0.26 -28.17 -24.31
C THR A 621 1.16 -29.41 -24.26
N THR A 622 2.03 -29.50 -23.25
CA THR A 622 3.05 -30.56 -23.08
C THR A 622 2.74 -31.50 -21.90
N SER A 623 1.60 -31.35 -21.23
CA SER A 623 1.14 -32.22 -20.15
C SER A 623 0.02 -33.13 -20.68
N PRO A 624 0.27 -34.41 -20.96
CA PRO A 624 -0.82 -35.29 -21.35
C PRO A 624 -1.83 -35.42 -20.20
N GLY A 625 -3.12 -35.18 -20.46
CA GLY A 625 -4.20 -35.45 -19.50
C GLY A 625 -4.77 -34.25 -18.75
N SER A 626 -4.27 -33.04 -18.97
CA SER A 626 -4.77 -31.82 -18.33
C SER A 626 -6.06 -31.29 -18.98
N ASN A 627 -7.03 -30.88 -18.16
CA ASN A 627 -8.36 -30.39 -18.54
C ASN A 627 -8.47 -28.86 -18.42
N GLY A 628 -9.49 -28.27 -19.06
CA GLY A 628 -9.78 -26.84 -18.98
C GLY A 628 -10.57 -26.46 -17.72
N LEU A 629 -11.91 -26.50 -17.82
CA LEU A 629 -12.86 -26.16 -16.77
C LEU A 629 -13.60 -27.40 -16.27
N SER A 630 -13.74 -27.53 -14.94
CA SER A 630 -14.57 -28.51 -14.27
C SER A 630 -15.49 -27.83 -13.26
N LEU A 631 -16.81 -28.02 -13.40
CA LEU A 631 -17.85 -27.52 -12.49
C LEU A 631 -18.76 -28.68 -12.07
N GLN A 632 -18.61 -29.17 -10.85
CA GLN A 632 -19.32 -30.36 -10.38
C GLN A 632 -20.20 -30.05 -9.17
N ALA A 633 -21.42 -30.58 -9.16
CA ALA A 633 -22.31 -30.58 -8.00
C ALA A 633 -22.61 -32.02 -7.57
N ASN A 634 -22.56 -32.26 -6.27
CA ASN A 634 -22.78 -33.56 -5.64
C ASN A 634 -23.87 -33.46 -4.56
N GLY A 635 -24.45 -34.59 -4.16
CA GLY A 635 -25.46 -34.63 -3.10
C GLY A 635 -26.69 -33.79 -3.44
N SER A 636 -27.21 -33.06 -2.47
CA SER A 636 -28.37 -32.15 -2.62
C SER A 636 -27.97 -30.69 -2.93
N ALA A 637 -26.76 -30.45 -3.44
CA ALA A 637 -26.27 -29.10 -3.70
C ALA A 637 -27.09 -28.43 -4.81
N THR A 638 -27.35 -27.13 -4.65
CA THR A 638 -27.99 -26.30 -5.69
C THR A 638 -26.97 -25.37 -6.31
N VAL A 639 -26.84 -25.40 -7.64
CA VAL A 639 -25.87 -24.57 -8.37
C VAL A 639 -26.55 -23.81 -9.50
N ASN A 640 -26.47 -22.48 -9.45
CA ASN A 640 -26.80 -21.58 -10.55
C ASN A 640 -25.49 -21.13 -11.22
N TYR A 641 -25.34 -21.30 -12.53
CA TYR A 641 -24.08 -20.95 -13.20
C TYR A 641 -24.26 -20.25 -14.54
N ASN A 642 -23.28 -19.39 -14.86
CA ASN A 642 -23.11 -18.74 -16.15
C ASN A 642 -21.64 -18.93 -16.59
N ILE A 643 -21.41 -19.61 -17.71
CA ILE A 643 -20.09 -19.77 -18.34
C ILE A 643 -20.15 -19.06 -19.70
N ILE A 644 -19.67 -17.83 -19.77
CA ILE A 644 -19.92 -16.93 -20.91
C ILE A 644 -18.66 -16.24 -21.39
N ASN A 645 -18.44 -16.24 -22.71
CA ASN A 645 -17.33 -15.53 -23.36
C ASN A 645 -15.94 -15.92 -22.83
N ASN A 646 -15.70 -17.22 -22.59
CA ASN A 646 -14.38 -17.70 -22.18
C ASN A 646 -13.63 -18.35 -23.33
N ILE A 647 -12.31 -18.41 -23.18
CA ILE A 647 -11.42 -19.22 -24.02
C ILE A 647 -11.04 -20.45 -23.19
N LEU A 648 -11.44 -21.63 -23.64
CA LEU A 648 -11.21 -22.91 -22.95
C LEU A 648 -10.38 -23.83 -23.82
N LYS A 649 -9.38 -24.49 -23.25
CA LYS A 649 -8.56 -25.46 -23.97
C LYS A 649 -8.17 -26.64 -23.10
N ALA A 650 -8.31 -27.85 -23.64
CA ALA A 650 -7.73 -29.06 -23.08
C ALA A 650 -6.33 -29.33 -23.67
N SER A 651 -5.59 -30.24 -23.03
CA SER A 651 -4.31 -30.75 -23.53
C SER A 651 -4.51 -32.08 -24.24
N TYR A 652 -3.48 -32.57 -24.94
CA TYR A 652 -3.46 -33.94 -25.45
C TYR A 652 -3.74 -34.94 -24.31
N ASN A 653 -4.47 -36.02 -24.54
CA ASN A 653 -5.03 -36.96 -23.54
C ASN A 653 -5.97 -36.35 -22.47
N GLY A 654 -6.30 -35.07 -22.53
CA GLY A 654 -7.34 -34.48 -21.67
C GLY A 654 -8.71 -35.12 -21.93
N VAL A 655 -9.54 -35.20 -20.89
CA VAL A 655 -10.87 -35.83 -20.97
C VAL A 655 -11.91 -34.81 -21.46
N TYR A 656 -11.75 -33.54 -21.07
CA TYR A 656 -12.69 -32.48 -21.46
C TYR A 656 -12.06 -31.09 -21.46
N SER A 657 -12.59 -30.21 -22.31
CA SER A 657 -12.29 -28.77 -22.23
C SER A 657 -13.22 -28.04 -21.26
N CYS A 658 -14.49 -28.42 -21.25
CA CYS A 658 -15.50 -27.90 -20.33
C CYS A 658 -16.38 -29.05 -19.82
N SER A 659 -16.31 -29.35 -18.52
CA SER A 659 -17.18 -30.32 -17.86
C SER A 659 -18.10 -29.62 -16.86
N VAL A 660 -19.40 -29.88 -16.96
CA VAL A 660 -20.41 -29.44 -16.00
C VAL A 660 -21.30 -30.62 -15.61
N GLY A 661 -21.10 -31.19 -14.43
CA GLY A 661 -21.79 -32.41 -14.01
C GLY A 661 -22.52 -32.31 -12.68
N HIS A 662 -23.63 -33.03 -12.55
CA HIS A 662 -24.36 -33.19 -11.30
C HIS A 662 -24.57 -34.66 -10.92
N GLN A 663 -24.14 -35.05 -9.72
CA GLN A 663 -24.42 -36.36 -9.14
C GLN A 663 -25.22 -36.18 -7.84
N GLY A 664 -26.31 -36.90 -7.62
CA GLY A 664 -27.03 -36.83 -6.33
C GLY A 664 -28.51 -36.48 -6.46
N SER A 665 -29.05 -35.55 -5.67
CA SER A 665 -30.49 -35.24 -5.60
C SER A 665 -30.80 -33.74 -5.68
N GLY A 666 -29.78 -32.91 -5.88
CA GLY A 666 -29.90 -31.45 -5.95
C GLY A 666 -30.40 -30.94 -7.30
N THR A 667 -30.08 -29.68 -7.60
CA THR A 667 -30.44 -29.05 -8.88
C THR A 667 -29.30 -28.19 -9.40
N MET A 668 -28.91 -28.40 -10.65
CA MET A 668 -28.06 -27.48 -11.40
C MET A 668 -28.87 -26.76 -12.46
N LYS A 669 -28.75 -25.42 -12.55
CA LYS A 669 -29.32 -24.65 -13.64
C LYS A 669 -28.35 -23.59 -14.16
N GLY A 670 -28.24 -23.45 -15.47
CA GLY A 670 -27.31 -22.47 -16.02
C GLY A 670 -27.17 -22.44 -17.53
N ARG A 671 -26.13 -21.75 -17.98
CA ARG A 671 -25.82 -21.56 -19.40
C ARG A 671 -24.32 -21.61 -19.70
N ILE A 672 -23.99 -22.17 -20.86
CA ILE A 672 -22.64 -22.25 -21.43
C ILE A 672 -22.72 -21.58 -22.80
N ASN A 673 -22.44 -20.27 -22.86
CA ASN A 673 -22.73 -19.48 -24.05
C ASN A 673 -21.54 -18.70 -24.58
N ASN A 674 -21.44 -18.55 -25.90
CA ASN A 674 -20.44 -17.70 -26.56
C ASN A 674 -18.97 -18.04 -26.22
N ASN A 675 -18.67 -19.28 -25.83
CA ASN A 675 -17.30 -19.67 -25.51
C ASN A 675 -16.55 -20.14 -26.76
N SER A 676 -15.24 -19.89 -26.77
CA SER A 676 -14.29 -20.45 -27.75
C SER A 676 -13.56 -21.62 -27.12
N ILE A 677 -13.76 -22.82 -27.66
CA ILE A 677 -13.32 -24.09 -27.06
C ILE A 677 -12.41 -24.83 -28.04
N ASP A 678 -11.24 -25.27 -27.57
CA ASP A 678 -10.27 -26.08 -28.32
C ASP A 678 -9.95 -27.38 -27.57
N ALA A 679 -10.47 -28.50 -28.07
CA ALA A 679 -10.39 -29.82 -27.43
C ALA A 679 -9.17 -30.66 -27.85
N SER A 680 -8.05 -29.98 -28.15
CA SER A 680 -6.66 -30.50 -28.26
C SER A 680 -6.33 -31.52 -29.36
N GLY A 681 -7.31 -32.17 -30.00
CA GLY A 681 -7.12 -32.95 -31.23
C GLY A 681 -6.77 -34.45 -31.07
N LEU A 682 -6.32 -35.05 -32.18
CA LEU A 682 -6.23 -36.50 -32.48
C LEU A 682 -5.51 -37.36 -31.43
N GLY A 683 -6.01 -38.58 -31.16
CA GLY A 683 -5.38 -39.60 -30.31
C GLY A 683 -5.99 -39.81 -28.91
N THR A 684 -7.16 -39.22 -28.64
CA THR A 684 -7.71 -39.03 -27.29
C THR A 684 -9.24 -39.19 -27.25
N THR A 685 -9.84 -39.30 -26.06
CA THR A 685 -11.31 -39.29 -25.84
C THR A 685 -11.82 -37.94 -25.31
N CYS A 686 -11.33 -36.82 -25.87
CA CYS A 686 -11.64 -35.48 -25.35
C CYS A 686 -12.99 -34.95 -25.84
N ASN A 687 -13.86 -34.58 -24.89
CA ASN A 687 -15.10 -33.87 -25.16
C ASN A 687 -14.87 -32.35 -25.20
N GLY A 688 -15.51 -31.65 -26.14
CA GLY A 688 -15.53 -30.18 -26.15
C GLY A 688 -16.29 -29.65 -24.94
N ILE A 689 -17.61 -29.86 -24.94
CA ILE A 689 -18.49 -29.62 -23.80
C ILE A 689 -19.06 -30.95 -23.33
N TYR A 690 -18.89 -31.28 -22.05
CA TYR A 690 -19.51 -32.41 -21.39
C TYR A 690 -20.48 -31.92 -20.32
N VAL A 691 -21.76 -32.26 -20.46
CA VAL A 691 -22.77 -32.04 -19.43
C VAL A 691 -23.35 -33.37 -18.99
N ALA A 692 -23.40 -33.61 -17.68
CA ALA A 692 -23.74 -34.93 -17.16
C ALA A 692 -24.64 -34.90 -15.93
N VAL A 693 -25.54 -35.87 -15.81
CA VAL A 693 -26.34 -36.11 -14.60
C VAL A 693 -26.33 -37.57 -14.17
N SER A 694 -26.30 -37.81 -12.86
CA SER A 694 -26.44 -39.14 -12.27
C SER A 694 -27.19 -39.14 -10.94
N GLY A 695 -27.60 -40.33 -10.48
CA GLY A 695 -28.41 -40.48 -9.26
C GLY A 695 -29.84 -40.00 -9.46
N ASN A 696 -30.32 -39.10 -8.60
CA ASN A 696 -31.64 -38.43 -8.66
C ASN A 696 -31.54 -36.95 -9.05
N ALA A 697 -30.44 -36.58 -9.71
CA ALA A 697 -30.07 -35.20 -9.99
C ALA A 697 -30.97 -34.58 -11.07
N LYS A 698 -31.20 -33.27 -10.98
CA LYS A 698 -31.84 -32.48 -12.05
C LYS A 698 -30.88 -31.43 -12.58
N HIS A 699 -30.68 -31.40 -13.90
CA HIS A 699 -29.82 -30.41 -14.55
C HIS A 699 -30.54 -29.75 -15.72
N ILE A 700 -30.68 -28.43 -15.67
CA ILE A 700 -31.35 -27.64 -16.71
C ILE A 700 -30.31 -26.69 -17.30
N THR A 701 -29.92 -26.87 -18.56
CA THR A 701 -28.81 -26.11 -19.16
C THR A 701 -29.13 -25.54 -20.53
N GLU A 702 -28.64 -24.33 -20.79
CA GLU A 702 -28.52 -23.77 -22.14
C GLU A 702 -27.07 -23.91 -22.63
N ILE A 703 -26.88 -24.33 -23.87
CA ILE A 703 -25.58 -24.40 -24.55
C ILE A 703 -25.76 -23.72 -25.90
N SER A 704 -25.37 -22.44 -25.98
CA SER A 704 -25.62 -21.67 -27.20
C SER A 704 -24.47 -20.83 -27.72
N ASN A 705 -24.39 -20.70 -29.04
CA ASN A 705 -23.42 -19.83 -29.73
C ASN A 705 -21.95 -20.12 -29.38
N ASN A 706 -21.59 -21.34 -28.99
CA ASN A 706 -20.20 -21.70 -28.75
C ASN A 706 -19.50 -22.08 -30.04
N ILE A 707 -18.20 -21.84 -30.11
CA ILE A 707 -17.32 -22.31 -31.17
C ILE A 707 -16.44 -23.41 -30.57
N ILE A 708 -16.61 -24.64 -31.03
CA ILE A 708 -15.91 -25.82 -30.53
C ILE A 708 -15.06 -26.36 -31.67
N ASN A 709 -13.76 -26.47 -31.43
CA ASN A 709 -12.81 -27.00 -32.39
C ASN A 709 -12.04 -28.19 -31.81
N ASN A 710 -11.55 -29.05 -32.70
CA ASN A 710 -10.61 -30.13 -32.43
C ASN A 710 -11.07 -31.15 -31.38
N ALA A 711 -12.38 -31.34 -31.18
CA ALA A 711 -12.87 -32.39 -30.30
C ALA A 711 -12.64 -33.77 -30.92
N SER A 712 -12.12 -34.71 -30.13
CA SER A 712 -11.69 -36.05 -30.54
C SER A 712 -12.63 -37.16 -30.10
N ASN A 713 -13.59 -36.87 -29.22
CA ASN A 713 -14.67 -37.78 -28.86
C ASN A 713 -16.04 -37.20 -29.26
N TYR A 714 -16.60 -36.32 -28.43
CA TYR A 714 -17.80 -35.56 -28.76
C TYR A 714 -17.53 -34.06 -28.79
N GLY A 715 -18.12 -33.37 -29.76
CA GLY A 715 -18.15 -31.90 -29.72
C GLY A 715 -18.93 -31.39 -28.51
N ILE A 716 -20.19 -31.80 -28.40
CA ILE A 716 -21.04 -31.62 -27.22
C ILE A 716 -21.58 -32.99 -26.82
N PHE A 717 -21.46 -33.34 -25.55
CA PHE A 717 -22.00 -34.58 -24.99
C PHE A 717 -22.91 -34.29 -23.81
N SER A 718 -24.19 -34.63 -23.96
CA SER A 718 -25.21 -34.59 -22.90
C SER A 718 -25.47 -36.02 -22.44
N ASP A 719 -25.20 -36.29 -21.17
CA ASP A 719 -25.17 -37.66 -20.63
C ASP A 719 -26.01 -37.78 -19.35
N ALA A 720 -27.11 -38.52 -19.41
CA ALA A 720 -27.85 -38.94 -18.24
C ALA A 720 -27.49 -40.40 -17.94
N ASN A 721 -26.68 -40.62 -16.91
CA ASN A 721 -26.05 -41.91 -16.63
C ASN A 721 -26.24 -42.29 -15.16
N ASP A 722 -26.66 -43.53 -14.86
CA ASP A 722 -26.87 -44.01 -13.48
C ASP A 722 -25.57 -44.42 -12.75
N ASN A 723 -24.46 -44.57 -13.46
CA ASN A 723 -23.14 -45.00 -12.98
C ASN A 723 -23.22 -46.25 -12.10
N ASN A 724 -24.08 -47.21 -12.46
CA ASN A 724 -24.36 -48.41 -11.66
C ASN A 724 -25.00 -48.15 -10.28
N ILE A 725 -25.56 -46.95 -10.06
CA ILE A 725 -26.28 -46.59 -8.84
C ILE A 725 -27.73 -46.28 -9.21
N SER A 726 -28.67 -47.02 -8.63
CA SER A 726 -30.11 -46.84 -8.89
C SER A 726 -30.56 -45.39 -8.64
N GLY A 727 -31.22 -44.79 -9.63
CA GLY A 727 -31.58 -43.37 -9.58
C GLY A 727 -32.61 -42.94 -10.63
N SER A 728 -33.04 -41.69 -10.53
CA SER A 728 -34.04 -41.04 -11.39
C SER A 728 -33.52 -39.73 -12.02
N ALA A 729 -32.31 -39.72 -12.58
CA ALA A 729 -31.69 -38.49 -13.03
C ALA A 729 -32.36 -37.94 -14.31
N ARG A 730 -32.44 -36.61 -14.38
CA ARG A 730 -32.98 -35.90 -15.54
C ARG A 730 -32.13 -34.71 -15.94
N ILE A 731 -31.81 -34.63 -17.22
CA ILE A 731 -31.22 -33.44 -17.84
C ILE A 731 -32.18 -32.85 -18.88
N ASP A 732 -32.37 -31.54 -18.84
CA ASP A 732 -33.11 -30.73 -19.80
C ASP A 732 -32.12 -29.73 -20.45
N ALA A 733 -31.66 -30.04 -21.66
CA ALA A 733 -30.65 -29.26 -22.38
C ALA A 733 -31.25 -28.50 -23.57
N THR A 734 -30.98 -27.19 -23.67
CA THR A 734 -31.24 -26.40 -24.88
C THR A 734 -29.93 -26.18 -25.62
N ILE A 735 -29.77 -26.74 -26.82
CA ILE A 735 -28.50 -26.77 -27.56
C ILE A 735 -28.68 -26.09 -28.91
N LYS A 736 -28.26 -24.81 -29.01
CA LYS A 736 -28.59 -23.98 -30.16
C LYS A 736 -27.43 -23.19 -30.73
N ASN A 737 -27.40 -23.03 -32.07
CA ASN A 737 -26.51 -22.11 -32.76
C ASN A 737 -25.01 -22.32 -32.48
N ASN A 738 -24.59 -23.54 -32.10
CA ASN A 738 -23.17 -23.83 -31.88
C ASN A 738 -22.48 -24.15 -33.20
N ILE A 739 -21.20 -23.78 -33.32
CA ILE A 739 -20.31 -24.20 -34.40
C ILE A 739 -19.43 -25.32 -33.83
N ILE A 740 -19.57 -26.54 -34.35
CA ILE A 740 -18.95 -27.74 -33.79
C ILE A 740 -18.07 -28.41 -34.85
N ASN A 741 -16.77 -28.23 -34.67
CA ASN A 741 -15.74 -28.77 -35.52
C ASN A 741 -14.97 -29.87 -34.77
N VAL A 742 -15.11 -31.11 -35.25
CA VAL A 742 -14.43 -32.28 -34.66
C VAL A 742 -13.25 -32.73 -35.52
N VAL A 743 -12.34 -33.52 -34.96
CA VAL A 743 -11.23 -34.15 -35.73
C VAL A 743 -11.67 -35.50 -36.34
N ASN A 744 -10.87 -36.04 -37.26
CA ASN A 744 -11.08 -37.38 -37.82
C ASN A 744 -11.16 -38.46 -36.72
N ASN A 745 -12.04 -39.44 -36.88
CA ASN A 745 -12.33 -40.52 -35.91
C ASN A 745 -13.01 -40.09 -34.61
N ALA A 746 -13.49 -38.84 -34.50
CA ALA A 746 -14.39 -38.46 -33.43
C ALA A 746 -15.70 -39.29 -33.49
N TYR A 747 -16.34 -39.47 -32.34
CA TYR A 747 -17.58 -40.23 -32.23
C TYR A 747 -18.75 -39.45 -32.81
N ALA A 748 -19.06 -38.26 -32.26
CA ALA A 748 -20.07 -37.40 -32.85
C ALA A 748 -19.88 -35.90 -32.60
N ASN A 749 -20.47 -35.06 -33.46
CA ASN A 749 -20.53 -33.62 -33.17
C ASN A 749 -21.45 -33.36 -31.96
N LEU A 750 -22.59 -34.04 -31.89
CA LEU A 750 -23.53 -33.95 -30.77
C LEU A 750 -23.97 -35.35 -30.32
N GLY A 751 -23.79 -35.66 -29.02
CA GLY A 751 -24.29 -36.89 -28.40
C GLY A 751 -25.35 -36.59 -27.32
N ILE A 752 -26.50 -37.26 -27.40
CA ILE A 752 -27.60 -37.17 -26.41
C ILE A 752 -27.91 -38.57 -25.89
N VAL A 753 -27.52 -38.84 -24.65
CA VAL A 753 -27.48 -40.21 -24.13
C VAL A 753 -28.23 -40.32 -22.79
N ALA A 754 -29.03 -41.36 -22.66
CA ALA A 754 -29.68 -41.78 -21.43
C ALA A 754 -29.35 -43.26 -21.14
N THR A 755 -28.39 -43.49 -20.24
CA THR A 755 -27.78 -44.79 -19.95
C THR A 755 -28.16 -45.25 -18.55
N ALA A 756 -28.79 -46.41 -18.46
CA ALA A 756 -29.07 -47.07 -17.19
C ALA A 756 -28.48 -48.48 -17.22
N ASP A 757 -27.41 -48.70 -16.45
CA ASP A 757 -26.84 -50.03 -16.23
C ASP A 757 -27.73 -50.86 -15.28
N ASN A 758 -28.48 -50.19 -14.40
CA ASN A 758 -29.45 -50.81 -13.50
C ASN A 758 -30.86 -50.74 -14.09
N SER A 759 -31.54 -51.88 -14.18
CA SER A 759 -32.89 -51.97 -14.75
C SER A 759 -33.98 -51.19 -13.98
N LEU A 760 -33.72 -50.82 -12.72
CA LEU A 760 -34.61 -49.99 -11.90
C LEU A 760 -34.38 -48.48 -12.07
N SER A 761 -33.28 -48.06 -12.71
CA SER A 761 -32.98 -46.65 -12.92
C SER A 761 -33.90 -46.05 -13.98
N THR A 762 -34.24 -44.77 -13.81
CA THR A 762 -35.03 -43.97 -14.75
C THR A 762 -34.19 -42.79 -15.22
N MET A 763 -33.59 -42.89 -16.41
CA MET A 763 -32.69 -41.85 -16.92
C MET A 763 -33.37 -41.08 -18.03
N ILE A 764 -33.53 -39.76 -17.86
CA ILE A 764 -34.20 -38.90 -18.83
C ILE A 764 -33.22 -37.87 -19.37
N ASN A 765 -32.98 -37.89 -20.67
CA ASN A 765 -32.22 -36.85 -21.36
C ASN A 765 -33.11 -36.14 -22.38
N ALA A 766 -33.51 -34.91 -22.07
CA ALA A 766 -34.37 -34.10 -22.91
C ALA A 766 -33.56 -32.99 -23.58
N ALA A 767 -33.61 -32.89 -24.91
CA ALA A 767 -32.78 -31.97 -25.69
C ALA A 767 -33.61 -31.16 -26.70
N ASN A 768 -33.52 -29.82 -26.63
CA ASN A 768 -34.10 -28.88 -27.57
C ASN A 768 -33.00 -28.37 -28.49
N ILE A 769 -32.96 -28.88 -29.72
CA ILE A 769 -31.84 -28.75 -30.65
C ILE A 769 -32.25 -27.84 -31.81
N GLY A 770 -31.39 -26.87 -32.16
CA GLY A 770 -31.58 -26.15 -33.42
C GLY A 770 -30.48 -25.15 -33.80
N GLY A 771 -30.32 -24.90 -35.10
CA GLY A 771 -29.39 -23.91 -35.67
C GLY A 771 -27.90 -24.25 -35.52
N ASN A 772 -27.54 -25.48 -35.09
CA ASN A 772 -26.14 -25.84 -34.95
C ASN A 772 -25.50 -26.06 -36.34
N THR A 773 -24.21 -25.75 -36.44
CA THR A 773 -23.39 -25.92 -37.64
C THR A 773 -22.28 -26.89 -37.32
N THR A 774 -22.16 -27.97 -38.08
CA THR A 774 -21.14 -29.01 -37.90
C THR A 774 -20.27 -29.12 -39.15
N ASN A 775 -19.00 -29.46 -38.98
CA ASN A 775 -18.15 -29.90 -40.08
C ASN A 775 -18.19 -31.43 -40.24
N THR A 776 -18.14 -31.91 -41.48
CA THR A 776 -18.04 -33.34 -41.80
C THR A 776 -16.58 -33.68 -42.10
N ALA A 777 -15.77 -33.87 -41.05
CA ALA A 777 -14.44 -34.45 -41.22
C ALA A 777 -14.56 -35.90 -41.74
N THR A 778 -13.57 -36.41 -42.46
CA THR A 778 -13.58 -37.77 -43.00
C THR A 778 -13.39 -38.80 -41.88
N GLY A 779 -14.26 -39.81 -41.81
CA GLY A 779 -14.14 -40.91 -40.82
C GLY A 779 -14.77 -40.63 -39.45
N ILE A 780 -15.73 -39.71 -39.34
CA ILE A 780 -16.56 -39.53 -38.13
C ILE A 780 -17.62 -40.65 -38.06
N VAL A 781 -17.92 -41.17 -36.85
CA VAL A 781 -18.94 -42.21 -36.66
C VAL A 781 -20.36 -41.67 -36.90
N ALA A 782 -20.71 -40.52 -36.32
CA ALA A 782 -22.00 -39.87 -36.55
C ALA A 782 -21.93 -38.33 -36.47
N THR A 783 -22.83 -37.61 -37.14
CA THR A 783 -23.01 -36.16 -36.88
C THR A 783 -23.80 -35.94 -35.60
N PHE A 784 -24.80 -36.79 -35.37
CA PHE A 784 -25.69 -36.75 -34.22
C PHE A 784 -25.93 -38.17 -33.70
N ASP A 785 -25.54 -38.40 -32.46
CA ASP A 785 -25.58 -39.69 -31.79
C ASP A 785 -26.64 -39.65 -30.67
N VAL A 786 -27.53 -40.64 -30.67
CA VAL A 786 -28.65 -40.70 -29.72
C VAL A 786 -28.77 -42.12 -29.19
N MET A 787 -28.74 -42.25 -27.87
CA MET A 787 -28.84 -43.55 -27.20
C MET A 787 -29.79 -43.49 -26.01
N SER A 788 -30.66 -44.51 -25.89
CA SER A 788 -31.49 -44.74 -24.70
C SER A 788 -31.39 -46.21 -24.29
N GLN A 789 -30.76 -46.49 -23.16
CA GLN A 789 -30.54 -47.85 -22.65
C GLN A 789 -31.44 -48.13 -21.43
N SER A 790 -32.11 -49.30 -21.40
CA SER A 790 -33.11 -49.74 -20.41
C SER A 790 -34.55 -49.24 -20.66
N ALA A 791 -35.54 -50.08 -20.33
CA ALA A 791 -36.97 -49.83 -20.56
C ALA A 791 -37.54 -48.60 -19.84
N ASN A 792 -36.89 -48.17 -18.76
CA ASN A 792 -37.26 -47.01 -17.95
C ASN A 792 -36.53 -45.72 -18.36
N SER A 793 -35.54 -45.81 -19.25
CA SER A 793 -34.80 -44.65 -19.75
C SER A 793 -35.43 -44.07 -21.01
N GLN A 794 -35.28 -42.77 -21.18
CA GLN A 794 -35.88 -42.04 -22.28
C GLN A 794 -34.99 -40.89 -22.76
N VAL A 795 -34.85 -40.79 -24.09
CA VAL A 795 -34.41 -39.55 -24.75
C VAL A 795 -35.63 -38.81 -25.30
N ILE A 796 -35.73 -37.51 -25.02
CA ILE A 796 -36.82 -36.64 -25.47
C ILE A 796 -36.24 -35.57 -26.38
N LEU A 797 -36.65 -35.55 -27.65
CA LEU A 797 -36.15 -34.59 -28.65
C LEU A 797 -37.19 -33.52 -28.98
N GLN A 798 -36.72 -32.27 -28.99
CA GLN A 798 -37.48 -31.09 -29.39
C GLN A 798 -36.68 -30.25 -30.39
N GLY A 799 -37.38 -29.60 -31.32
CA GLY A 799 -36.80 -28.66 -32.27
C GLY A 799 -37.90 -27.92 -33.05
N THR A 800 -37.50 -27.08 -33.99
CA THR A 800 -38.38 -26.49 -35.02
C THR A 800 -39.11 -27.54 -35.86
N GLY A 801 -38.45 -28.66 -36.19
CA GLY A 801 -39.06 -29.86 -36.77
C GLY A 801 -39.32 -30.90 -35.68
N THR A 802 -40.50 -31.53 -35.71
CA THR A 802 -40.90 -32.56 -34.75
C THR A 802 -40.22 -33.90 -35.06
N PHE A 803 -39.67 -34.55 -34.03
CA PHE A 803 -39.20 -35.94 -34.16
C PHE A 803 -40.41 -36.88 -34.19
N VAL A 804 -40.50 -37.74 -35.20
CA VAL A 804 -41.57 -38.74 -35.31
C VAL A 804 -40.95 -40.11 -35.06
N PRO A 805 -41.12 -40.71 -33.86
CA PRO A 805 -40.51 -42.00 -33.53
C PRO A 805 -41.09 -43.12 -34.40
N GLY A 806 -40.27 -44.14 -34.64
CA GLY A 806 -40.75 -45.40 -35.20
C GLY A 806 -41.59 -46.20 -34.21
N ALA A 807 -42.10 -47.35 -34.69
CA ALA A 807 -42.65 -48.35 -33.78
C ALA A 807 -41.54 -48.86 -32.83
N ALA A 808 -41.92 -49.45 -31.70
CA ALA A 808 -40.96 -49.99 -30.73
C ALA A 808 -39.97 -50.95 -31.42
N ASN A 809 -38.68 -50.85 -31.08
CA ASN A 809 -37.58 -51.67 -31.60
C ASN A 809 -37.32 -51.54 -33.12
N THR A 810 -37.65 -50.38 -33.72
CA THR A 810 -37.27 -50.07 -35.12
C THR A 810 -36.11 -49.09 -35.18
N ASP A 811 -35.23 -49.25 -36.18
CA ASP A 811 -34.12 -48.32 -36.45
C ASP A 811 -34.66 -46.92 -36.82
N ASN A 812 -34.27 -45.93 -36.02
CA ASN A 812 -34.62 -44.52 -36.14
C ASN A 812 -33.54 -43.71 -36.85
N SER A 813 -32.44 -44.29 -37.32
CA SER A 813 -31.32 -43.55 -37.93
C SER A 813 -31.77 -42.60 -39.07
N ALA A 814 -32.69 -43.04 -39.94
CA ALA A 814 -33.27 -42.19 -41.00
C ALA A 814 -34.18 -41.06 -40.46
N ARG A 815 -34.90 -41.33 -39.37
CA ARG A 815 -35.80 -40.36 -38.71
C ARG A 815 -35.01 -39.32 -37.94
N LEU A 816 -33.95 -39.73 -37.25
CA LEU A 816 -32.97 -38.86 -36.62
C LEU A 816 -32.31 -37.96 -37.66
N LYS A 817 -32.10 -38.47 -38.89
CA LYS A 817 -31.53 -37.68 -40.00
C LYS A 817 -32.47 -36.57 -40.42
N THR A 818 -33.72 -36.95 -40.66
CA THR A 818 -34.77 -35.99 -41.00
C THR A 818 -34.92 -34.94 -39.91
N PHE A 819 -34.94 -35.35 -38.64
CA PHE A 819 -34.99 -34.43 -37.51
C PHE A 819 -33.78 -33.51 -37.46
N TRP A 820 -32.56 -34.03 -37.62
CA TRP A 820 -31.34 -33.22 -37.60
C TRP A 820 -31.33 -32.18 -38.73
N ASP A 821 -31.59 -32.61 -39.97
CA ASP A 821 -31.57 -31.77 -41.16
C ASP A 821 -32.65 -30.67 -41.10
N LEU A 822 -33.83 -30.94 -40.50
CA LEU A 822 -34.89 -29.95 -40.31
C LEU A 822 -34.56 -28.89 -39.25
N ASN A 823 -33.65 -29.20 -38.33
CA ASN A 823 -33.40 -28.37 -37.15
C ASN A 823 -32.05 -27.65 -37.19
N ASN A 824 -31.08 -28.10 -37.99
CA ASN A 824 -29.71 -27.59 -37.98
C ASN A 824 -29.24 -27.15 -39.37
N ASN A 825 -28.14 -26.40 -39.42
CA ASN A 825 -27.66 -25.77 -40.66
C ASN A 825 -26.78 -26.70 -41.51
N SER A 826 -26.28 -27.79 -40.94
CA SER A 826 -25.44 -28.78 -41.62
C SER A 826 -26.18 -30.08 -41.86
N ILE A 827 -26.00 -30.68 -43.04
CA ILE A 827 -26.60 -31.97 -43.40
C ILE A 827 -25.95 -33.10 -42.59
N GLY A 828 -26.74 -33.96 -41.95
CA GLY A 828 -26.23 -35.12 -41.20
C GLY A 828 -25.67 -36.20 -42.12
N ALA A 829 -24.42 -36.63 -41.91
CA ALA A 829 -23.70 -37.55 -42.81
C ALA A 829 -23.73 -39.02 -42.36
N ALA A 830 -23.93 -39.30 -41.07
CA ALA A 830 -24.14 -40.62 -40.48
C ALA A 830 -24.81 -40.44 -39.11
N LEU A 831 -25.79 -41.27 -38.75
CA LEU A 831 -26.48 -41.21 -37.46
C LEU A 831 -26.57 -42.62 -36.89
N HIS A 832 -26.28 -42.74 -35.61
CA HIS A 832 -26.18 -44.02 -34.92
C HIS A 832 -27.27 -44.11 -33.85
N GLU A 833 -28.04 -45.20 -33.89
CA GLU A 833 -28.87 -45.66 -32.79
C GLU A 833 -28.41 -47.07 -32.41
N PHE A 834 -28.26 -47.32 -31.12
CA PHE A 834 -28.03 -48.67 -30.62
C PHE A 834 -29.36 -49.37 -30.30
N PRO A 835 -29.54 -50.65 -30.68
CA PRO A 835 -30.77 -51.40 -30.42
C PRO A 835 -30.88 -51.77 -28.92
N TYR A 836 -31.26 -50.81 -28.09
CA TYR A 836 -31.52 -51.01 -26.66
C TYR A 836 -33.02 -50.83 -26.34
N THR A 837 -33.43 -51.30 -25.17
CA THR A 837 -34.84 -51.33 -24.74
C THR A 837 -35.42 -49.97 -24.32
N GLY A 838 -34.63 -48.89 -24.38
CA GLY A 838 -35.08 -47.53 -24.05
C GLY A 838 -35.91 -46.86 -25.14
N LYS A 839 -36.46 -45.69 -24.82
CA LYS A 839 -37.39 -44.96 -25.71
C LYS A 839 -36.81 -43.64 -26.21
N ILE A 840 -36.89 -43.39 -27.50
CA ILE A 840 -36.69 -42.06 -28.08
C ILE A 840 -38.06 -41.49 -28.46
N VAL A 841 -38.40 -40.31 -27.96
CA VAL A 841 -39.71 -39.66 -28.20
C VAL A 841 -39.56 -38.19 -28.56
N SER A 842 -40.64 -37.56 -29.02
CA SER A 842 -40.75 -36.11 -29.04
C SER A 842 -41.46 -35.58 -27.80
N GLY A 843 -41.11 -34.38 -27.36
CA GLY A 843 -41.73 -33.75 -26.19
C GLY A 843 -41.24 -32.33 -25.95
N THR A 844 -41.62 -31.78 -24.80
CA THR A 844 -41.22 -30.44 -24.37
C THR A 844 -40.05 -30.50 -23.40
N VAL A 845 -39.02 -29.72 -23.68
CA VAL A 845 -37.89 -29.52 -22.77
C VAL A 845 -38.19 -28.33 -21.86
N THR A 846 -37.87 -28.47 -20.57
CA THR A 846 -37.97 -27.35 -19.63
C THR A 846 -36.92 -26.30 -19.99
N VAL A 847 -37.34 -25.07 -20.25
CA VAL A 847 -36.39 -23.97 -20.50
C VAL A 847 -35.74 -23.57 -19.17
N PRO A 848 -34.42 -23.36 -19.11
CA PRO A 848 -33.75 -22.86 -17.90
C PRO A 848 -34.39 -21.57 -17.38
N ASP A 849 -34.79 -21.54 -16.11
CA ASP A 849 -35.15 -20.29 -15.42
C ASP A 849 -33.88 -19.51 -15.07
N ASN A 850 -33.48 -18.67 -16.03
CA ASN A 850 -32.33 -17.78 -15.95
C ASN A 850 -32.66 -16.45 -15.22
N GLY A 851 -33.89 -16.25 -14.75
CA GLY A 851 -34.34 -15.01 -14.09
C GLY A 851 -33.62 -14.73 -12.76
N THR A 852 -33.15 -15.76 -12.05
CA THR A 852 -32.33 -15.62 -10.84
C THR A 852 -30.83 -15.52 -11.15
N ALA A 853 -30.35 -16.13 -12.25
CA ALA A 853 -28.95 -16.07 -12.70
C ALA A 853 -28.60 -14.77 -13.46
N SER A 854 -29.59 -14.05 -14.00
CA SER A 854 -29.43 -12.72 -14.62
C SER A 854 -29.55 -11.55 -13.62
N LYS A 855 -30.06 -11.80 -12.40
CA LYS A 855 -30.06 -10.86 -11.27
C LYS A 855 -28.72 -10.81 -10.52
N MET A 856 -27.74 -11.62 -10.92
CA MET A 856 -26.36 -11.49 -10.48
C MET A 856 -25.70 -10.32 -11.21
N ALA A 857 -26.03 -9.13 -10.71
CA ALA A 857 -25.53 -7.79 -11.00
C ALA A 857 -25.33 -7.38 -12.49
N PRO A 858 -26.20 -6.51 -13.05
CA PRO A 858 -25.72 -5.21 -13.52
C PRO A 858 -25.09 -4.47 -12.33
N GLN A 859 -24.08 -3.63 -12.57
CA GLN A 859 -23.54 -2.73 -11.54
C GLN A 859 -24.69 -2.02 -10.81
N ASN A 860 -25.00 -2.43 -9.58
CA ASN A 860 -25.59 -1.54 -8.61
C ASN A 860 -24.42 -0.96 -7.85
N ASP A 861 -24.23 0.36 -8.03
CA ASP A 861 -23.40 1.27 -7.23
C ASP A 861 -22.51 0.56 -6.22
N ILE A 862 -21.34 0.11 -6.69
CA ILE A 862 -20.15 0.26 -5.87
C ILE A 862 -20.02 1.76 -5.74
N GLN A 863 -20.43 2.31 -4.59
CA GLN A 863 -19.99 3.61 -4.16
C GLN A 863 -18.46 3.58 -4.24
N GLU A 864 -17.89 4.19 -5.29
CA GLU A 864 -16.54 4.71 -5.21
C GLU A 864 -16.51 5.59 -3.97
N GLU A 865 -15.72 5.21 -2.97
CA GLU A 865 -15.47 6.04 -1.82
C GLU A 865 -15.03 7.43 -2.29
N THR A 866 -15.93 8.40 -2.11
CA THR A 866 -15.71 9.85 -2.06
C THR A 866 -14.71 10.44 -3.04
N LYS A 867 -15.25 10.93 -4.16
CA LYS A 867 -14.71 12.03 -4.95
C LYS A 867 -14.41 13.26 -4.06
N PRO A 868 -13.17 13.77 -3.97
CA PRO A 868 -12.93 15.14 -3.56
C PRO A 868 -13.36 16.09 -4.68
N ALA A 869 -13.88 17.25 -4.27
CA ALA A 869 -14.61 18.23 -5.06
C ALA A 869 -14.01 18.58 -6.44
N ALA A 870 -14.90 18.80 -7.39
CA ALA A 870 -14.61 19.32 -8.72
C ALA A 870 -14.20 20.80 -8.64
N GLU A 871 -13.14 21.15 -9.37
CA GLU A 871 -12.99 22.49 -9.95
C GLU A 871 -13.16 22.40 -11.48
N SER A 872 -13.68 23.51 -12.01
CA SER A 872 -14.44 23.63 -13.24
C SER A 872 -13.60 23.59 -14.53
N THR A 873 -14.12 22.85 -15.51
CA THR A 873 -14.09 23.03 -16.97
C THR A 873 -13.11 24.02 -17.62
N VAL A 874 -12.28 23.53 -18.57
CA VAL A 874 -12.16 24.11 -19.92
C VAL A 874 -12.11 22.98 -20.97
N ASN A 875 -12.91 23.14 -22.02
CA ASN A 875 -13.19 22.20 -23.11
C ASN A 875 -11.97 21.80 -23.95
N ASN A 876 -11.81 20.50 -24.22
CA ASN A 876 -11.31 19.97 -25.49
C ASN A 876 -11.82 18.51 -25.68
N PRO A 877 -12.25 18.07 -26.88
CA PRO A 877 -13.06 16.87 -27.03
C PRO A 877 -12.23 15.58 -27.09
N ALA A 878 -12.83 14.51 -26.55
CA ALA A 878 -12.56 13.09 -26.80
C ALA A 878 -11.23 12.49 -26.33
N ILE A 879 -11.17 12.03 -25.07
CA ILE A 879 -10.54 10.75 -24.70
C ILE A 879 -11.33 10.15 -23.51
N THR A 880 -12.14 9.13 -23.76
CA THR A 880 -12.73 8.24 -22.73
C THR A 880 -12.60 6.80 -23.20
N ASP A 881 -11.37 6.27 -23.14
CA ASP A 881 -11.05 4.84 -23.04
C ASP A 881 -9.57 4.73 -22.64
N ASN A 882 -9.27 4.26 -21.42
CA ASN A 882 -7.90 4.13 -20.92
C ASN A 882 -7.28 2.75 -21.25
N SER A 883 -7.64 2.19 -22.40
CA SER A 883 -6.81 1.20 -23.09
C SER A 883 -6.25 1.82 -24.37
N VAL A 884 -5.05 2.42 -24.30
CA VAL A 884 -4.31 2.74 -25.52
C VAL A 884 -3.80 1.42 -26.10
N THR A 885 -4.67 0.72 -26.84
CA THR A 885 -4.25 -0.37 -27.70
C THR A 885 -3.80 0.25 -29.01
N ALA A 886 -2.50 0.51 -29.16
CA ALA A 886 -1.93 0.82 -30.47
C ALA A 886 -1.96 -0.45 -31.32
N LYS A 887 -3.05 -0.65 -32.08
CA LYS A 887 -3.16 -1.74 -33.05
C LYS A 887 -2.51 -1.25 -34.35
N SER A 888 -1.28 -1.70 -34.66
CA SER A 888 -0.76 -1.53 -36.02
C SER A 888 -1.12 -2.76 -36.85
N THR A 889 -1.81 -2.54 -37.97
CA THR A 889 -2.00 -3.54 -39.02
C THR A 889 -0.63 -4.03 -39.50
N ALA A 890 -0.53 -5.30 -39.93
CA ALA A 890 0.72 -5.89 -40.39
C ALA A 890 1.39 -5.01 -41.47
N VAL A 891 2.59 -4.50 -41.17
CA VAL A 891 3.43 -3.78 -42.14
C VAL A 891 4.73 -4.55 -42.30
N THR A 892 5.03 -4.90 -43.53
CA THR A 892 6.29 -5.52 -43.94
C THR A 892 7.36 -4.44 -43.98
N ALA A 893 8.14 -4.24 -42.91
CA ALA A 893 9.29 -3.34 -42.96
C ALA A 893 10.39 -3.72 -41.97
N THR A 894 11.63 -3.62 -42.46
CA THR A 894 12.89 -3.93 -41.80
C THR A 894 13.25 -2.82 -40.80
N ALA A 895 13.38 -3.18 -39.52
CA ALA A 895 13.91 -2.36 -38.41
C ALA A 895 13.21 -1.02 -38.11
N THR A 896 12.22 -1.04 -37.22
CA THR A 896 11.73 0.16 -36.50
C THR A 896 11.54 -0.14 -35.01
N THR A 897 12.00 0.77 -34.15
CA THR A 897 11.69 0.80 -32.71
C THR A 897 10.24 1.24 -32.51
N LEU A 898 9.43 0.43 -31.83
CA LEU A 898 8.12 0.85 -31.35
C LEU A 898 8.31 1.69 -30.07
N SER A 899 8.25 3.02 -30.17
CA SER A 899 8.14 3.88 -28.99
C SER A 899 6.69 4.33 -28.81
N ALA A 900 6.05 3.96 -27.70
CA ALA A 900 4.93 4.75 -27.21
C ALA A 900 5.51 6.06 -26.66
N GLY A 901 5.02 7.21 -27.12
CA GLY A 901 5.47 8.52 -26.64
C GLY A 901 5.27 8.70 -25.13
N PRO A 902 5.77 9.80 -24.53
CA PRO A 902 5.65 10.05 -23.10
C PRO A 902 4.17 10.04 -22.70
N PHE A 903 3.78 9.10 -21.86
CA PHE A 903 2.47 9.09 -21.21
C PHE A 903 2.62 9.67 -19.82
N THR A 904 1.68 10.53 -19.43
CA THR A 904 1.68 11.12 -18.09
C THR A 904 0.81 10.25 -17.20
N LEU A 905 1.42 9.61 -16.20
CA LEU A 905 0.67 8.85 -15.19
C LEU A 905 0.12 9.82 -14.15
N ALA A 906 -1.14 9.61 -13.75
CA ALA A 906 -1.70 10.32 -12.61
C ALA A 906 -0.87 10.00 -11.35
N ALA A 907 -0.48 11.04 -10.60
CA ALA A 907 0.28 10.87 -9.37
C ALA A 907 -0.49 9.99 -8.36
N GLY A 908 0.23 9.09 -7.67
CA GLY A 908 -0.33 8.27 -6.58
C GLY A 908 -1.11 7.02 -6.99
N LYS A 909 -0.97 6.53 -8.24
CA LYS A 909 -1.60 5.28 -8.71
C LYS A 909 -0.56 4.23 -9.10
N SER A 910 -0.64 3.02 -8.54
CA SER A 910 0.15 1.87 -9.00
C SER A 910 -0.28 1.49 -10.41
N THR A 911 0.61 1.68 -11.40
CA THR A 911 0.34 1.38 -12.81
C THR A 911 1.19 0.20 -13.26
N VAL A 912 0.55 -0.85 -13.77
CA VAL A 912 1.22 -2.03 -14.34
C VAL A 912 1.32 -1.86 -15.85
N ILE A 913 2.54 -1.91 -16.39
CA ILE A 913 2.79 -1.88 -17.84
C ILE A 913 3.13 -3.31 -18.27
N THR A 914 2.30 -3.89 -19.14
CA THR A 914 2.51 -5.24 -19.69
C THR A 914 2.98 -5.12 -21.14
N PHE A 915 4.15 -5.69 -21.46
CA PHE A 915 4.60 -5.87 -22.83
C PHE A 915 4.23 -7.27 -23.31
N SER A 916 3.37 -7.35 -24.32
CA SER A 916 3.01 -8.61 -24.99
C SER A 916 3.35 -8.53 -26.46
N ALA A 917 4.17 -9.46 -26.96
CA ALA A 917 4.46 -9.60 -28.39
C ALA A 917 4.10 -11.03 -28.86
N THR A 918 3.34 -11.11 -29.95
CA THR A 918 2.98 -12.37 -30.62
C THR A 918 3.45 -12.29 -32.07
N ILE A 919 4.38 -13.16 -32.47
CA ILE A 919 4.84 -13.24 -33.87
C ILE A 919 4.07 -14.38 -34.55
N ASN A 920 3.03 -14.01 -35.32
CA ASN A 920 2.30 -14.94 -36.17
C ASN A 920 2.90 -14.90 -37.58
N ALA A 921 3.90 -15.73 -37.86
CA ALA A 921 4.38 -15.91 -39.23
C ALA A 921 3.63 -17.10 -39.87
N ALA A 922 2.90 -16.85 -40.96
CA ALA A 922 2.25 -17.89 -41.74
C ALA A 922 3.24 -18.70 -42.63
N GLY A 923 4.56 -18.62 -42.38
CA GLY A 923 5.61 -19.26 -43.16
C GLY A 923 7.02 -19.11 -42.54
N THR A 924 8.05 -19.64 -43.21
CA THR A 924 9.48 -19.56 -42.81
C THR A 924 10.02 -18.13 -42.85
N LEU A 925 10.69 -17.69 -41.78
CA LEU A 925 11.33 -16.37 -41.69
C LEU A 925 12.70 -16.34 -42.42
N PRO A 926 13.02 -15.29 -43.19
CA PRO A 926 14.35 -15.12 -43.80
C PRO A 926 15.47 -14.89 -42.76
N GLN A 927 16.68 -15.30 -43.13
CA GLN A 927 17.89 -15.23 -42.31
C GLN A 927 18.10 -13.84 -41.67
N ASN A 928 18.49 -13.79 -40.39
CA ASN A 928 18.81 -12.59 -39.60
C ASN A 928 17.66 -11.63 -39.22
N THR A 929 16.39 -12.05 -39.30
CA THR A 929 15.26 -11.09 -39.16
C THR A 929 14.58 -11.00 -37.78
N CYS A 930 14.92 -11.80 -36.76
CA CYS A 930 14.28 -11.65 -35.43
C CYS A 930 15.23 -11.96 -34.27
N ALA A 931 15.74 -10.91 -33.61
CA ALA A 931 16.13 -10.96 -32.21
C ALA A 931 15.07 -10.18 -31.42
N VAL A 932 14.20 -10.87 -30.69
CA VAL A 932 13.40 -10.22 -29.64
C VAL A 932 14.24 -10.26 -28.36
N THR A 933 15.08 -9.24 -28.17
CA THR A 933 15.77 -9.04 -26.89
C THR A 933 14.98 -8.06 -26.04
N ASN A 934 14.57 -8.47 -24.84
CA ASN A 934 14.11 -7.54 -23.82
C ASN A 934 15.33 -6.75 -23.31
N GLN A 935 15.51 -5.52 -23.82
CA GLN A 935 16.19 -4.47 -23.09
C GLN A 935 15.22 -3.30 -22.89
N ALA A 936 14.18 -3.51 -22.09
CA ALA A 936 13.41 -2.39 -21.56
C ALA A 936 14.14 -1.84 -20.33
N THR A 937 14.80 -0.69 -20.46
CA THR A 937 15.22 0.12 -19.31
C THR A 937 14.06 1.04 -18.94
N VAL A 938 13.49 0.88 -17.75
CA VAL A 938 12.45 1.77 -17.23
C VAL A 938 13.05 2.59 -16.09
N SER A 939 13.22 3.89 -16.27
CA SER A 939 13.76 4.80 -15.25
C SER A 939 12.66 5.72 -14.70
N GLY A 940 12.46 5.71 -13.38
CA GLY A 940 11.56 6.60 -12.64
C GLY A 940 11.02 5.96 -11.36
N SER A 941 10.41 6.74 -10.47
CA SER A 941 10.04 6.34 -9.11
C SER A 941 8.64 5.70 -8.96
N ASN A 942 7.91 5.50 -10.06
CA ASN A 942 6.48 5.11 -10.05
C ASN A 942 6.20 3.72 -10.67
N PHE A 943 7.20 2.86 -10.82
CA PHE A 943 7.03 1.55 -11.47
C PHE A 943 6.96 0.42 -10.44
N ALA A 944 5.84 -0.32 -10.40
CA ALA A 944 5.65 -1.43 -9.45
C ALA A 944 6.29 -2.74 -9.91
N THR A 945 6.24 -3.09 -11.21
CA THR A 945 6.88 -4.28 -11.84
C THR A 945 6.84 -4.15 -13.38
N VAL A 946 7.82 -4.69 -14.11
CA VAL A 946 7.76 -4.88 -15.57
C VAL A 946 7.46 -6.35 -15.88
N ASN A 947 6.27 -6.66 -16.39
CA ASN A 947 5.91 -8.01 -16.84
C ASN A 947 6.19 -8.16 -18.35
N SER A 948 6.97 -9.19 -18.71
CA SER A 948 7.30 -9.53 -20.09
C SER A 948 6.56 -10.81 -20.50
N ASN A 949 5.58 -10.69 -21.41
CA ASN A 949 4.91 -11.84 -22.01
C ASN A 949 5.44 -12.02 -23.45
N ILE A 950 6.46 -12.86 -23.62
CA ILE A 950 6.86 -13.36 -24.94
C ILE A 950 6.28 -14.77 -25.11
N THR A 951 5.43 -14.96 -26.11
CA THR A 951 4.94 -16.29 -26.51
C THR A 951 5.50 -16.56 -27.91
N THR A 952 6.38 -17.55 -28.04
CA THR A 952 6.91 -17.99 -29.35
C THR A 952 6.20 -19.27 -29.79
N THR A 953 5.40 -19.19 -30.83
CA THR A 953 4.82 -20.36 -31.51
C THR A 953 5.61 -20.64 -32.78
N SER A 954 6.20 -21.83 -32.88
CA SER A 954 6.79 -22.45 -34.09
C SER A 954 7.93 -21.70 -34.80
N ILE A 955 9.18 -22.16 -34.64
CA ILE A 955 10.29 -21.78 -35.54
C ILE A 955 10.94 -23.06 -36.09
N LYS A 956 10.91 -23.22 -37.43
CA LYS A 956 11.80 -24.12 -38.17
C LYS A 956 12.86 -23.24 -38.87
N PRO A 957 14.17 -23.37 -38.59
CA PRO A 957 15.20 -22.66 -39.34
C PRO A 957 15.28 -23.18 -40.78
N GLY A 958 15.32 -22.27 -41.75
CA GLY A 958 15.22 -22.59 -43.19
C GLY A 958 16.46 -23.21 -43.83
N SER A 959 17.59 -23.34 -43.11
CA SER A 959 18.84 -23.85 -43.71
C SER A 959 19.87 -24.21 -42.62
N ALA A 960 19.86 -25.44 -42.13
CA ALA A 960 20.95 -26.01 -41.35
C ALA A 960 21.70 -27.02 -42.22
N THR A 961 22.98 -26.77 -42.48
CA THR A 961 23.84 -27.71 -43.20
C THR A 961 24.53 -28.63 -42.19
N ALA A 962 24.36 -29.93 -42.39
CA ALA A 962 24.80 -30.99 -41.50
C ALA A 962 26.28 -31.35 -41.74
N THR A 963 27.13 -31.27 -40.70
CA THR A 963 28.40 -32.03 -40.69
C THR A 963 28.27 -33.19 -39.70
N THR A 964 28.48 -34.41 -40.19
CA THR A 964 28.35 -35.65 -39.42
C THR A 964 29.68 -35.98 -38.75
N ASP A 965 29.71 -36.00 -37.42
CA ASP A 965 30.68 -36.82 -36.71
C ASP A 965 29.98 -37.52 -35.55
N THR A 966 30.11 -38.85 -35.48
CA THR A 966 29.18 -39.74 -34.77
C THR A 966 29.93 -40.40 -33.61
N GLN A 967 29.56 -40.11 -32.36
CA GLN A 967 30.08 -40.83 -31.19
C GLN A 967 28.92 -41.61 -30.53
N ASN A 968 29.08 -42.94 -30.44
CA ASN A 968 28.10 -43.88 -29.88
C ASN A 968 28.17 -43.91 -28.35
N ILE A 969 27.07 -43.64 -27.65
CA ILE A 969 26.95 -43.84 -26.18
C ILE A 969 25.70 -44.69 -25.88
N PRO A 970 25.81 -45.83 -25.17
CA PRO A 970 24.67 -46.64 -24.75
C PRO A 970 23.99 -46.11 -23.48
N CYS A 971 22.67 -46.14 -23.42
CA CYS A 971 21.88 -45.75 -22.24
C CYS A 971 21.76 -46.92 -21.24
N LEU A 972 22.36 -46.80 -20.06
CA LEU A 972 22.12 -47.70 -18.94
C LEU A 972 21.43 -46.94 -17.80
N GLY A 973 20.45 -47.59 -17.17
CA GLY A 973 19.57 -47.01 -16.17
C GLY A 973 20.29 -46.28 -15.02
N SER A 974 19.65 -45.20 -14.56
CA SER A 974 19.87 -44.51 -13.28
C SER A 974 21.28 -44.08 -12.87
N THR A 975 22.25 -43.94 -13.78
CA THR A 975 23.55 -43.33 -13.44
C THR A 975 23.89 -42.18 -14.38
N ALA A 976 24.45 -41.10 -13.80
CA ALA A 976 24.73 -39.84 -14.47
C ALA A 976 25.63 -40.04 -15.70
N VAL A 977 25.23 -39.46 -16.85
CA VAL A 977 26.07 -39.38 -18.05
C VAL A 977 26.80 -38.04 -18.03
N THR A 978 28.13 -38.07 -17.94
CA THR A 978 28.98 -36.88 -18.03
C THR A 978 29.31 -36.60 -19.50
N LEU A 979 28.82 -35.48 -20.03
CA LEU A 979 29.26 -34.95 -21.33
C LEU A 979 30.33 -33.89 -21.10
N ASN A 980 31.59 -34.22 -21.40
CA ASN A 980 32.69 -33.26 -21.34
C ASN A 980 32.68 -32.38 -22.60
N ALA A 981 32.01 -31.23 -22.55
CA ALA A 981 32.13 -30.19 -23.55
C ALA A 981 32.94 -29.01 -22.97
N THR A 982 34.13 -28.80 -23.51
CA THR A 982 35.05 -27.74 -23.07
C THR A 982 34.59 -26.39 -23.61
N CYS A 983 34.29 -25.41 -22.75
CA CYS A 983 33.84 -24.05 -23.14
C CYS A 983 34.70 -22.95 -22.48
N PRO A 984 35.01 -21.82 -23.17
CA PRO A 984 35.82 -20.73 -22.62
C PRO A 984 35.11 -19.87 -21.55
N LEU A 985 35.88 -19.10 -20.77
CA LEU A 985 35.39 -18.26 -19.66
C LEU A 985 34.70 -17.00 -20.19
N GLY A 986 33.51 -16.70 -19.67
CA GLY A 986 32.72 -15.52 -20.04
C GLY A 986 31.58 -15.79 -21.03
N THR A 987 31.39 -17.04 -21.48
CA THR A 987 30.24 -17.42 -22.32
C THR A 987 29.09 -18.01 -21.50
N THR A 988 27.85 -17.63 -21.86
CA THR A 988 26.62 -18.32 -21.47
C THR A 988 26.37 -19.46 -22.45
N ALA A 989 26.38 -20.72 -22.00
CA ALA A 989 25.90 -21.83 -22.81
C ALA A 989 24.37 -21.80 -22.82
N THR A 990 23.75 -21.38 -23.92
CA THR A 990 22.30 -21.48 -24.11
C THR A 990 21.96 -22.74 -24.91
N TRP A 991 21.24 -23.65 -24.25
CA TRP A 991 20.71 -24.88 -24.84
C TRP A 991 19.37 -24.60 -25.52
N TYR A 992 19.16 -25.18 -26.70
CA TYR A 992 17.85 -25.22 -27.36
C TYR A 992 17.38 -26.67 -27.43
N THR A 993 16.20 -26.96 -26.89
CA THR A 993 15.51 -28.22 -27.16
C THR A 993 14.66 -28.06 -28.43
N ALA A 994 14.97 -28.85 -29.45
CA ALA A 994 14.08 -28.97 -30.61
C ALA A 994 12.86 -29.80 -30.18
N MET A 995 11.70 -29.17 -29.96
CA MET A 995 10.46 -29.91 -29.73
C MET A 995 9.68 -30.07 -31.02
N SER A 996 10.01 -31.16 -31.72
CA SER A 996 9.03 -31.96 -32.44
C SER A 996 9.06 -33.34 -31.77
N GLY A 997 8.25 -33.52 -30.72
CA GLY A 997 8.13 -34.77 -29.97
C GLY A 997 9.39 -35.18 -29.18
N GLY A 998 9.48 -34.79 -27.90
CA GLY A 998 10.55 -35.27 -27.01
C GLY A 998 10.60 -34.52 -25.67
N THR A 999 10.85 -35.25 -24.59
CA THR A 999 10.87 -34.82 -23.18
C THR A 999 12.07 -33.92 -22.82
N SER A 1000 11.94 -33.09 -21.78
CA SER A 1000 13.07 -32.44 -21.09
C SER A 1000 13.53 -33.26 -19.87
N PHE A 1001 14.84 -33.35 -19.67
CA PHE A 1001 15.55 -34.18 -18.68
C PHE A 1001 15.10 -33.99 -17.21
N ALA A 1002 15.28 -35.05 -16.40
CA ALA A 1002 15.04 -35.06 -14.96
C ALA A 1002 16.03 -34.14 -14.19
N THR A 1003 15.54 -33.45 -13.17
CA THR A 1003 16.35 -32.67 -12.21
C THR A 1003 17.34 -33.55 -11.45
N GLY A 1004 18.64 -33.34 -11.68
CA GLY A 1004 19.73 -34.02 -10.95
C GLY A 1004 21.11 -34.08 -11.64
N ALA A 1005 21.23 -33.75 -12.94
CA ALA A 1005 22.53 -33.73 -13.62
C ALA A 1005 23.25 -32.38 -13.43
N SER A 1006 24.46 -32.40 -12.88
CA SER A 1006 25.40 -31.28 -12.94
C SER A 1006 26.39 -31.50 -14.09
N VAL A 1007 26.64 -30.45 -14.90
CA VAL A 1007 27.68 -30.44 -15.93
C VAL A 1007 28.64 -29.31 -15.59
N THR A 1008 29.94 -29.61 -15.50
CA THR A 1008 30.99 -28.66 -15.15
C THR A 1008 31.89 -28.43 -16.38
N ALA A 1009 32.17 -27.18 -16.74
CA ALA A 1009 33.08 -26.83 -17.84
C ALA A 1009 34.28 -26.00 -17.33
N THR A 1010 35.49 -26.26 -17.86
CA THR A 1010 36.75 -25.59 -17.48
C THR A 1010 37.31 -24.80 -18.69
N PRO A 1011 37.89 -23.59 -18.51
CA PRO A 1011 37.90 -22.57 -19.58
C PRO A 1011 39.30 -22.18 -20.08
N THR A 1012 39.54 -22.18 -21.41
CA THR A 1012 40.70 -21.54 -22.09
C THR A 1012 40.33 -21.00 -23.50
N ALA A 1013 41.17 -20.10 -24.02
CA ALA A 1013 40.85 -19.00 -24.96
C ALA A 1013 40.41 -19.36 -26.40
N ASN A 1014 39.23 -18.86 -26.80
CA ASN A 1014 38.83 -18.22 -28.08
C ASN A 1014 37.30 -18.32 -28.30
N ASN A 1015 36.65 -17.22 -28.68
CA ASN A 1015 35.18 -17.08 -28.71
C ASN A 1015 34.51 -17.73 -29.93
N THR A 1016 33.95 -18.93 -29.78
CA THR A 1016 33.00 -19.54 -30.76
C THR A 1016 31.84 -20.22 -30.02
N THR A 1017 30.60 -20.05 -30.49
CA THR A 1017 29.39 -20.71 -29.95
C THR A 1017 29.18 -22.08 -30.61
N TYR A 1018 28.86 -23.11 -29.82
CA TYR A 1018 28.49 -24.46 -30.30
C TYR A 1018 27.03 -24.78 -29.94
N CYS A 1019 26.28 -25.37 -30.87
CA CYS A 1019 24.92 -25.91 -30.63
C CYS A 1019 24.94 -27.44 -30.67
N VAL A 1020 24.19 -28.10 -29.77
CA VAL A 1020 23.97 -29.56 -29.78
C VAL A 1020 22.47 -29.83 -29.87
N ALA A 1021 22.04 -30.65 -30.84
CA ALA A 1021 20.63 -31.08 -31.01
C ALA A 1021 20.52 -32.61 -31.08
N CYS A 1022 19.43 -33.17 -30.54
CA CYS A 1022 19.01 -34.57 -30.63
C CYS A 1022 17.71 -34.65 -31.44
N GLU A 1023 17.62 -35.55 -32.42
CA GLU A 1023 16.56 -35.52 -33.45
C GLU A 1023 15.41 -36.53 -33.29
N THR A 1024 15.45 -37.53 -32.39
CA THR A 1024 14.33 -38.50 -32.29
C THR A 1024 14.15 -39.17 -30.92
N ALA A 1025 12.90 -39.31 -30.47
CA ALA A 1025 12.49 -40.23 -29.39
C ALA A 1025 11.52 -41.31 -29.91
N TYR A 1026 12.05 -42.43 -30.39
CA TYR A 1026 11.38 -43.73 -30.36
C TYR A 1026 12.21 -44.64 -29.44
N CYS A 1027 11.75 -44.85 -28.19
CA CYS A 1027 12.31 -45.92 -27.37
C CYS A 1027 11.60 -47.23 -27.69
N ALA A 1028 12.07 -47.87 -28.77
CA ALA A 1028 12.06 -49.33 -28.87
C ALA A 1028 13.48 -49.89 -29.12
N SER A 1029 14.54 -49.07 -29.17
CA SER A 1029 15.95 -49.52 -29.28
C SER A 1029 16.95 -48.44 -28.83
N ASP A 1030 18.04 -48.84 -28.17
CA ASP A 1030 18.92 -48.04 -27.29
C ASP A 1030 19.97 -47.09 -27.93
N ARG A 1031 19.65 -46.00 -28.67
CA ARG A 1031 20.68 -45.04 -29.18
C ARG A 1031 20.24 -43.57 -29.33
N ILE A 1032 21.18 -42.60 -29.18
CA ILE A 1032 21.01 -41.14 -29.38
C ILE A 1032 22.07 -40.58 -30.37
N LEU A 1033 21.69 -39.60 -31.22
CA LEU A 1033 22.56 -38.89 -32.17
C LEU A 1033 22.74 -37.40 -31.79
N VAL A 1034 23.97 -36.87 -31.91
CA VAL A 1034 24.34 -35.46 -31.60
C VAL A 1034 25.04 -34.81 -32.80
N LYS A 1035 24.74 -33.53 -33.11
CA LYS A 1035 25.40 -32.75 -34.16
C LYS A 1035 25.76 -31.33 -33.70
N THR A 1036 26.89 -30.79 -34.18
CA THR A 1036 27.47 -29.50 -33.79
C THR A 1036 27.52 -28.46 -34.94
N VAL A 1037 27.26 -27.18 -34.65
CA VAL A 1037 27.31 -26.04 -35.62
C VAL A 1037 28.08 -24.84 -35.03
N THR A 1038 28.88 -24.12 -35.83
CA THR A 1038 29.73 -22.97 -35.43
C THR A 1038 29.40 -21.66 -36.20
N GLY A 1039 29.58 -20.50 -35.56
CA GLY A 1039 29.47 -19.17 -36.18
C GLY A 1039 30.34 -18.09 -35.49
N THR A 1040 30.82 -17.10 -36.24
CA THR A 1040 31.78 -16.03 -35.81
C THR A 1040 31.10 -14.80 -35.17
N PRO A 1041 31.67 -14.18 -34.11
CA PRO A 1041 30.98 -13.16 -33.30
C PRO A 1041 31.18 -11.69 -33.74
N SER A 1042 30.21 -10.84 -33.35
CA SER A 1042 30.26 -9.36 -33.32
C SER A 1042 30.70 -8.89 -31.92
N THR A 1043 31.46 -7.80 -31.83
CA THR A 1043 32.01 -7.26 -30.57
C THR A 1043 31.41 -5.90 -30.26
N THR A 1044 31.06 -5.60 -29.01
CA THR A 1044 30.56 -4.28 -28.58
C THR A 1044 31.59 -3.52 -27.76
N SER A 1045 31.87 -2.28 -28.11
CA SER A 1045 32.76 -1.38 -27.36
C SER A 1045 32.12 -0.75 -26.12
N PRO A 1046 32.91 -0.38 -25.09
CA PRO A 1046 32.39 0.24 -23.87
C PRO A 1046 31.68 1.59 -24.14
N PRO A 1047 30.65 1.96 -23.34
CA PRO A 1047 29.87 3.19 -23.56
C PRO A 1047 30.67 4.45 -23.29
N VAL A 1048 30.47 5.48 -24.11
CA VAL A 1048 31.02 6.83 -23.94
C VAL A 1048 29.95 7.72 -23.31
N THR A 1049 30.30 8.53 -22.31
CA THR A 1049 29.34 9.46 -21.65
C THR A 1049 29.76 10.90 -21.94
N ILE A 1050 28.81 11.72 -22.43
CA ILE A 1050 29.05 13.12 -22.83
C ILE A 1050 27.91 14.01 -22.30
N SER A 1051 28.25 15.24 -21.89
CA SER A 1051 27.28 16.29 -21.56
C SER A 1051 27.54 17.53 -22.41
N ALA A 1052 26.50 18.13 -22.99
CA ALA A 1052 26.59 19.29 -23.85
C ALA A 1052 25.40 20.26 -23.68
N CYS A 1053 25.56 21.52 -24.10
CA CYS A 1053 24.50 22.52 -24.06
C CYS A 1053 23.79 22.59 -25.42
N ASP A 1054 22.46 22.63 -25.40
CA ASP A 1054 21.53 22.72 -26.55
C ASP A 1054 21.61 21.59 -27.59
N SER A 1055 22.79 21.20 -28.04
CA SER A 1055 22.99 20.11 -28.99
C SER A 1055 24.39 19.50 -28.92
N TYR A 1056 24.51 18.26 -29.40
CA TYR A 1056 25.78 17.56 -29.53
C TYR A 1056 25.81 16.72 -30.81
N THR A 1057 26.82 16.92 -31.64
CA THR A 1057 27.01 16.10 -32.86
C THR A 1057 27.96 14.95 -32.55
N TRP A 1058 27.46 13.72 -32.66
CA TRP A 1058 28.26 12.54 -32.34
C TRP A 1058 29.10 12.10 -33.53
N SER A 1059 30.42 12.14 -33.38
CA SER A 1059 31.36 11.79 -34.45
C SER A 1059 31.27 10.33 -34.94
N ALA A 1060 30.67 9.42 -34.17
CA ALA A 1060 30.55 8.01 -34.56
C ALA A 1060 29.52 7.78 -35.68
N ASN A 1061 28.48 8.62 -35.78
CA ASN A 1061 27.48 8.52 -36.84
C ASN A 1061 27.18 9.85 -37.54
N GLY A 1062 27.82 10.94 -37.12
CA GLY A 1062 27.63 12.29 -37.68
C GLY A 1062 26.32 12.96 -37.29
N THR A 1063 25.48 12.36 -36.43
CA THR A 1063 24.15 12.87 -36.10
C THR A 1063 24.21 13.91 -34.98
N THR A 1064 23.50 15.04 -35.15
CA THR A 1064 23.31 16.06 -34.13
C THR A 1064 22.10 15.73 -33.25
N TYR A 1065 22.33 15.62 -31.95
CA TYR A 1065 21.33 15.33 -30.93
C TYR A 1065 21.03 16.57 -30.10
N THR A 1066 19.77 16.96 -30.02
CA THR A 1066 19.29 18.13 -29.25
C THR A 1066 18.57 17.75 -27.95
N SER A 1067 18.57 16.46 -27.58
CA SER A 1067 17.88 15.92 -26.41
C SER A 1067 18.76 14.91 -25.66
N SER A 1068 18.65 14.86 -24.34
CA SER A 1068 19.32 13.86 -23.49
C SER A 1068 18.82 12.45 -23.79
N GLY A 1069 19.69 11.45 -23.73
CA GLY A 1069 19.35 10.04 -23.93
C GLY A 1069 20.57 9.14 -24.12
N THR A 1070 20.35 7.84 -24.09
CA THR A 1070 21.35 6.85 -24.52
C THR A 1070 21.12 6.52 -25.99
N TYR A 1071 22.13 6.75 -26.82
CA TYR A 1071 22.11 6.54 -28.26
C TYR A 1071 23.11 5.45 -28.64
N THR A 1072 22.76 4.59 -29.59
CA THR A 1072 23.67 3.58 -30.12
C THR A 1072 23.79 3.74 -31.63
N THR A 1073 24.95 3.37 -32.16
CA THR A 1073 25.16 3.26 -33.59
C THR A 1073 26.05 2.07 -33.88
N VAL A 1074 25.76 1.37 -34.97
CA VAL A 1074 26.55 0.22 -35.41
C VAL A 1074 27.44 0.68 -36.55
N ILE A 1075 28.76 0.53 -36.39
CA ILE A 1075 29.75 0.81 -37.44
C ILE A 1075 30.45 -0.53 -37.74
N GLY A 1076 30.14 -1.12 -38.90
CA GLY A 1076 30.60 -2.46 -39.22
C GLY A 1076 30.00 -3.51 -38.27
N CYS A 1077 30.85 -4.31 -37.62
CA CYS A 1077 30.45 -5.36 -36.67
C CYS A 1077 30.55 -4.91 -35.19
N ASP A 1078 30.70 -3.60 -34.94
CA ASP A 1078 30.87 -3.02 -33.59
C ASP A 1078 29.75 -2.03 -33.26
N THR A 1079 29.07 -2.28 -32.14
CA THR A 1079 28.04 -1.36 -31.61
C THR A 1079 28.70 -0.40 -30.64
N LYS A 1080 28.69 0.88 -31.00
CA LYS A 1080 29.10 1.98 -30.11
C LYS A 1080 27.89 2.52 -29.35
N THR A 1081 28.09 2.87 -28.09
CA THR A 1081 27.05 3.42 -27.20
C THR A 1081 27.47 4.80 -26.68
N LEU A 1082 26.58 5.79 -26.77
CA LEU A 1082 26.72 7.16 -26.26
C LEU A 1082 25.64 7.44 -25.21
N ASN A 1083 26.03 7.73 -23.96
CA ASN A 1083 25.14 8.29 -22.95
C ASN A 1083 25.26 9.82 -22.99
N LEU A 1084 24.27 10.51 -23.54
CA LEU A 1084 24.30 11.96 -23.77
C LEU A 1084 23.35 12.70 -22.83
N THR A 1085 23.84 13.74 -22.17
CA THR A 1085 23.01 14.70 -21.44
C THR A 1085 23.03 16.06 -22.16
N ILE A 1086 21.89 16.50 -22.68
CA ILE A 1086 21.68 17.85 -23.23
C ILE A 1086 20.98 18.74 -22.20
N THR A 1087 21.63 19.83 -21.82
CA THR A 1087 21.05 20.87 -20.97
C THR A 1087 20.71 22.09 -21.82
N PRO A 1088 19.43 22.53 -21.88
CA PRO A 1088 19.05 23.72 -22.63
C PRO A 1088 19.73 24.97 -22.07
N SER A 1089 20.20 25.86 -22.95
CA SER A 1089 20.81 27.09 -22.50
C SER A 1089 19.77 28.10 -22.02
N THR A 1090 20.05 28.72 -20.88
CA THR A 1090 19.21 29.74 -20.28
C THR A 1090 19.98 31.05 -20.21
N THR A 1091 19.27 32.18 -20.18
CA THR A 1091 19.88 33.50 -19.89
C THR A 1091 19.27 34.03 -18.62
N SER A 1092 20.09 34.18 -17.59
CA SER A 1092 19.66 34.76 -16.32
C SER A 1092 19.42 36.27 -16.44
N ALA A 1093 18.51 36.79 -15.62
CA ALA A 1093 18.28 38.24 -15.50
C ALA A 1093 19.58 38.96 -15.04
N PRO A 1094 19.84 40.20 -15.51
CA PRO A 1094 21.08 40.90 -15.22
C PRO A 1094 21.20 41.29 -13.74
N GLU A 1095 22.29 40.86 -13.11
CA GLU A 1095 22.67 41.30 -11.77
C GLU A 1095 23.18 42.75 -11.85
N THR A 1096 22.70 43.65 -10.99
CA THR A 1096 23.16 45.05 -11.00
C THR A 1096 23.94 45.34 -9.72
N ILE A 1097 25.22 45.66 -9.85
CA ILE A 1097 26.14 45.87 -8.72
C ILE A 1097 26.79 47.25 -8.84
N VAL A 1098 26.93 47.94 -7.72
CA VAL A 1098 27.73 49.17 -7.58
C VAL A 1098 28.86 48.89 -6.60
N ALA A 1099 30.11 49.16 -6.98
CA ALA A 1099 31.29 48.93 -6.15
C ALA A 1099 32.30 50.07 -6.31
N CYS A 1100 33.22 50.22 -5.35
CA CYS A 1100 34.30 51.20 -5.42
C CYS A 1100 35.59 50.54 -5.90
N ASP A 1101 36.30 51.21 -6.82
CA ASP A 1101 37.59 50.81 -7.43
C ASP A 1101 37.62 49.51 -8.23
N SER A 1102 37.14 48.39 -7.68
CA SER A 1102 37.08 47.11 -8.37
C SER A 1102 36.00 46.18 -7.80
N TYR A 1103 35.56 45.22 -8.60
CA TYR A 1103 34.62 44.18 -8.19
C TYR A 1103 34.96 42.85 -8.85
N THR A 1104 35.14 41.80 -8.03
CA THR A 1104 35.33 40.43 -8.52
C THR A 1104 33.98 39.74 -8.65
N TRP A 1105 33.59 39.41 -9.88
CA TRP A 1105 32.31 38.76 -10.11
C TRP A 1105 32.40 37.26 -9.84
N SER A 1106 31.63 36.76 -8.88
CA SER A 1106 31.66 35.36 -8.45
C SER A 1106 31.27 34.37 -9.57
N ALA A 1107 30.55 34.81 -10.60
CA ALA A 1107 30.14 33.96 -11.70
C ALA A 1107 31.30 33.51 -12.62
N ASN A 1108 32.36 34.32 -12.77
CA ASN A 1108 33.53 33.94 -13.57
C ASN A 1108 34.88 34.19 -12.89
N GLY A 1109 34.86 34.64 -11.64
CA GLY A 1109 36.06 34.94 -10.86
C GLY A 1109 36.89 36.13 -11.36
N THR A 1110 36.42 36.87 -12.38
CA THR A 1110 37.18 37.99 -12.98
C THR A 1110 36.95 39.28 -12.19
N THR A 1111 38.03 40.04 -11.98
CA THR A 1111 37.98 41.34 -11.30
C THR A 1111 37.86 42.47 -12.31
N TYR A 1112 36.80 43.26 -12.20
CA TYR A 1112 36.49 44.38 -13.07
C TYR A 1112 36.77 45.69 -12.35
N THR A 1113 37.55 46.57 -12.97
CA THR A 1113 37.94 47.89 -12.44
C THR A 1113 37.26 49.04 -13.19
N SER A 1114 36.27 48.75 -14.04
CA SER A 1114 35.56 49.75 -14.84
C SER A 1114 34.07 49.40 -14.94
N SER A 1115 33.22 50.44 -14.96
CA SER A 1115 31.77 50.29 -15.16
C SER A 1115 31.46 49.71 -16.54
N GLY A 1116 30.44 48.86 -16.63
CA GLY A 1116 29.99 48.27 -17.88
C GLY A 1116 29.00 47.13 -17.70
N THR A 1117 28.44 46.65 -18.80
CA THR A 1117 27.66 45.41 -18.84
C THR A 1117 28.55 44.27 -19.30
N TYR A 1118 28.71 43.28 -18.43
CA TYR A 1118 29.55 42.10 -18.64
C TYR A 1118 28.68 40.85 -18.72
N THR A 1119 29.07 39.89 -19.55
CA THR A 1119 28.35 38.62 -19.67
C THR A 1119 29.33 37.48 -19.64
N THR A 1120 28.97 36.39 -18.94
CA THR A 1120 29.78 35.18 -18.90
C THR A 1120 28.87 33.96 -18.96
N VAL A 1121 29.36 32.90 -19.57
CA VAL A 1121 28.64 31.63 -19.64
C VAL A 1121 29.20 30.69 -18.57
N VAL A 1122 28.34 30.19 -17.69
CA VAL A 1122 28.70 29.23 -16.63
C VAL A 1122 27.85 27.98 -16.82
N GLY A 1123 28.49 26.88 -17.24
CA GLY A 1123 27.74 25.72 -17.70
C GLY A 1123 26.92 26.07 -18.94
N CYS A 1124 25.60 25.81 -18.91
CA CYS A 1124 24.69 26.18 -19.99
C CYS A 1124 23.90 27.48 -19.72
N ASP A 1125 24.27 28.27 -18.71
CA ASP A 1125 23.57 29.51 -18.37
C ASP A 1125 24.43 30.74 -18.69
N THR A 1126 23.88 31.67 -19.47
CA THR A 1126 24.50 32.97 -19.74
C THR A 1126 24.11 33.95 -18.64
N LYS A 1127 25.05 34.27 -17.76
CA LYS A 1127 24.90 35.28 -16.71
C LYS A 1127 25.24 36.66 -17.28
N LYS A 1128 24.52 37.69 -16.84
CA LYS A 1128 24.79 39.10 -17.16
C LYS A 1128 24.98 39.92 -15.88
N LEU A 1129 25.97 40.82 -15.87
CA LEU A 1129 26.29 41.75 -14.80
C LEU A 1129 26.28 43.18 -15.35
N ASN A 1130 25.47 44.06 -14.79
CA ASN A 1130 25.54 45.50 -14.98
C ASN A 1130 26.32 46.10 -13.80
N LEU A 1131 27.59 46.41 -14.00
CA LEU A 1131 28.49 46.89 -12.96
C LEU A 1131 28.72 48.40 -13.10
N THR A 1132 28.58 49.13 -11.99
CA THR A 1132 29.03 50.52 -11.88
C THR A 1132 30.19 50.59 -10.88
N ILE A 1133 31.40 50.85 -11.36
CA ILE A 1133 32.57 51.16 -10.54
C ILE A 1133 32.62 52.68 -10.31
N THR A 1134 32.60 53.07 -9.04
CA THR A 1134 32.87 54.45 -8.63
C THR A 1134 34.35 54.52 -8.22
N PRO A 1135 35.22 55.20 -8.99
CA PRO A 1135 36.62 55.34 -8.61
C PRO A 1135 36.72 56.12 -7.31
N SER A 1136 37.50 55.64 -6.34
CA SER A 1136 37.79 56.40 -5.14
C SER A 1136 38.64 57.61 -5.51
N THR A 1137 38.07 58.80 -5.32
CA THR A 1137 38.85 60.04 -5.32
C THR A 1137 39.44 60.18 -3.93
N SER A 1138 40.77 60.05 -3.81
CA SER A 1138 41.46 60.50 -2.61
C SER A 1138 41.25 62.00 -2.47
N SER A 1139 40.52 62.44 -1.45
CA SER A 1139 40.59 63.83 -1.02
C SER A 1139 42.02 64.13 -0.60
N PRO A 1140 42.62 65.25 -1.03
CA PRO A 1140 43.95 65.62 -0.60
C PRO A 1140 43.98 65.80 0.93
N THR A 1141 45.10 65.44 1.54
CA THR A 1141 45.35 65.65 2.97
C THR A 1141 45.23 67.13 3.31
N GLU A 1142 44.26 67.51 4.13
CA GLU A 1142 44.19 68.86 4.70
C GLU A 1142 45.23 68.98 5.82
N THR A 1143 46.16 69.90 5.68
CA THR A 1143 47.18 70.17 6.71
C THR A 1143 46.80 71.44 7.43
N GLN A 1144 46.55 71.35 8.75
CA GLN A 1144 46.14 72.50 9.53
C GLN A 1144 47.09 72.76 10.70
N THR A 1145 47.53 74.01 10.83
CA THR A 1145 48.39 74.46 11.94
C THR A 1145 47.58 75.36 12.86
N ALA A 1146 47.54 75.04 14.15
CA ALA A 1146 46.88 75.81 15.19
C ALA A 1146 47.75 75.83 16.45
N CYS A 1147 47.67 76.89 17.25
CA CYS A 1147 48.32 76.95 18.54
C CYS A 1147 47.42 76.31 19.62
N ASP A 1148 48.02 75.53 20.50
CA ASP A 1148 47.42 74.78 21.61
C ASP A 1148 46.46 73.64 21.22
N SER A 1149 45.47 73.88 20.35
CA SER A 1149 44.52 72.84 19.93
C SER A 1149 43.77 73.17 18.64
N TYR A 1150 43.30 72.14 17.93
CA TYR A 1150 42.49 72.26 16.72
C TYR A 1150 41.29 71.32 16.78
N THR A 1151 40.08 71.82 16.53
CA THR A 1151 38.88 70.97 16.38
C THR A 1151 38.61 70.74 14.91
N TRP A 1152 38.71 69.48 14.45
CA TRP A 1152 38.52 69.17 13.05
C TRP A 1152 37.02 69.17 12.70
N PRO A 1153 36.53 70.05 11.78
CA PRO A 1153 35.10 70.20 11.53
C PRO A 1153 34.42 68.94 10.98
N VAL A 1154 35.19 68.02 10.39
CA VAL A 1154 34.68 66.81 9.74
C VAL A 1154 34.14 65.79 10.75
N ASN A 1155 34.80 65.63 11.90
CA ASN A 1155 34.37 64.70 12.95
C ASN A 1155 34.06 65.38 14.30
N GLY A 1156 34.28 66.68 14.41
CA GLY A 1156 34.00 67.48 15.61
C GLY A 1156 34.95 67.25 16.79
N VAL A 1157 36.03 66.48 16.62
CA VAL A 1157 36.96 66.11 17.69
C VAL A 1157 38.05 67.17 17.86
N LYS A 1158 38.38 67.51 19.12
CA LYS A 1158 39.43 68.48 19.48
C LYS A 1158 40.76 67.77 19.72
N TYR A 1159 41.76 68.10 18.89
CA TYR A 1159 43.11 67.57 18.94
C TYR A 1159 44.05 68.57 19.60
N THR A 1160 44.81 68.13 20.59
CA THR A 1160 45.76 68.96 21.37
C THR A 1160 47.21 68.54 21.15
N THR A 1161 47.47 67.60 20.23
CA THR A 1161 48.80 67.06 19.91
C THR A 1161 48.97 66.96 18.40
N SER A 1162 50.20 67.12 17.91
CA SER A 1162 50.50 67.02 16.48
C SER A 1162 50.51 65.56 16.01
N GLY A 1163 49.84 65.26 14.89
CA GLY A 1163 49.80 63.92 14.33
C GLY A 1163 48.95 63.84 13.06
N ASN A 1164 48.99 62.67 12.39
CA ASN A 1164 48.09 62.36 11.29
C ASN A 1164 46.84 61.68 11.84
N TYR A 1165 45.67 62.24 11.55
CA TYR A 1165 44.38 61.75 12.01
C TYR A 1165 43.49 61.46 10.80
N THR A 1166 42.83 60.31 10.78
CA THR A 1166 41.93 59.84 9.70
C THR A 1166 40.50 59.72 10.17
#